data_AF-A0A6I9RZ42-F1
#
_entry.id   AF-A0A6I9RZ42-F1
#
_cell.length_a   1.000
_cell.length_b   1.000
_cell.length_c   1.000
_cell.angle_alpha   90.00
_cell.angle_beta   90.00
_cell.angle_gamma   90.00
#
_symmetry.space_group_name_H-M   'P 1'
#
loop_
_entity.id
_entity.type
_entity.pdbx_description
1 polymer ?
#
loop_
_entity_poly.entity_id
_entity_poly.type
_entity_poly.pdbx_seq_one_letter_code
_entity_poly.pdbx_strand_id
1 'polypeptide(L)'
;MQSQSQSQILFLEDWLRNTTTSTTTTSQSQPSPPASARAILQAWANLRGPSPTDPDRLVSSLLTLARSRSSLHVADSHARLLLSLLSSPSSPLPPSSLPPLLSLLYAWLRKSPRPSPPLLSSATSTVSSLLSSPPPFLFAHAVLLLGALSAAPALPAPSRRASLDLLCRLLESKDPFPLPDDLVPEVLAGIGYALTTSDNGPYFGRLVVYLLGSWNAGGRPRPTLAHGLLILRLVEWCVLGFIASRSTSKIESLREEISVEKCETRDYAWFALIMAAAGFLRALRVASSSSSNRLGLDPRLRKSIEGSISFVAKYTISSIASGCSSGNSSNDNRLLLQCISVGLARCGPISFDASVLRCLCLALSNEIFPVPSFIRMSLENLEGSSAIIGIDKVKEHLSSVLFKEAGTVTAVLCNQYAFADEDSRVQVENQMWEYSQELYSNLRMAALAYRGKNNELLVHLEKIAEAAFLMVVVFAAEVSKHKLNSKSSHAFRPEVAVKILVTFSCIEYLRRTRLPEYTDAVRRAVLTIQENAASSASFVESMPSYVELTKPQVSFALEGMRYTWSKDEVQTARMLFYLRVLPTCIILIPASLFGKLVAPIMFLYMQHPNEKVARASHSVLVSFLSSGSDADQDDRLDLKEKLVFYYMQIALEAYPGITPYEGMTSGVAAIVRHLPAGSPAIFYCIHSLVAKATDLCRKAMRQDAAIWKTWEGSSEPCKKISDLLLRLISLVDIQVLPYLLKQLAEFIVLQPKDGQNVLLDELYSKVAESDDVTRKPVLVSWLHSLSYLCSPTKSTVKDGNAEVGISSSSDGLSLNRTTARL
;
A
#
# COMPACT_ATOMS: atom_id res chain seq x y z
N MET A 1 10.38 -43.16 -19.87
CA MET A 1 10.74 -42.19 -18.80
C MET A 1 9.57 -41.24 -18.62
N GLN A 2 8.70 -41.54 -17.66
CA GLN A 2 7.40 -40.86 -17.44
C GLN A 2 7.58 -39.68 -16.45
N SER A 3 7.08 -38.50 -16.87
CA SER A 3 6.52 -37.41 -16.06
C SER A 3 7.02 -37.24 -14.60
N GLN A 4 8.13 -36.52 -14.42
CA GLN A 4 8.70 -36.22 -13.09
C GLN A 4 7.91 -35.19 -12.23
N SER A 5 6.84 -34.54 -12.74
CA SER A 5 6.07 -33.58 -11.92
C SER A 5 4.87 -34.20 -11.18
N GLN A 6 4.28 -35.28 -11.70
CA GLN A 6 3.16 -35.97 -11.04
C GLN A 6 3.61 -37.04 -10.04
N SER A 7 4.86 -37.50 -10.13
CA SER A 7 5.41 -38.58 -9.30
C SER A 7 5.73 -38.19 -7.85
N GLN A 8 5.61 -36.91 -7.47
CA GLN A 8 5.87 -36.45 -6.09
C GLN A 8 4.62 -36.34 -5.21
N ILE A 9 3.40 -36.39 -5.78
CA ILE A 9 2.15 -36.28 -5.04
C ILE A 9 1.61 -37.70 -4.77
N LEU A 10 1.89 -38.21 -3.57
CA LEU A 10 1.43 -39.54 -3.18
C LEU A 10 -0.08 -39.56 -2.85
N PHE A 11 -0.54 -38.57 -2.09
CA PHE A 11 -1.95 -38.34 -1.71
C PHE A 11 -2.39 -36.94 -2.16
N LEU A 12 -3.46 -36.86 -2.96
CA LEU A 12 -3.94 -35.61 -3.55
C LEU A 12 -4.59 -34.70 -2.50
N GLU A 13 -5.32 -35.26 -1.54
CA GLU A 13 -5.95 -34.54 -0.44
C GLU A 13 -4.92 -33.88 0.49
N ASP A 14 -3.79 -34.56 0.76
CA ASP A 14 -2.70 -34.00 1.56
C ASP A 14 -2.01 -32.86 0.81
N TRP A 15 -1.83 -33.00 -0.51
CA TRP A 15 -1.30 -31.93 -1.35
C TRP A 15 -2.24 -30.72 -1.42
N LEU A 16 -3.55 -30.95 -1.59
CA LEU A 16 -4.56 -29.90 -1.57
C LEU A 16 -4.58 -29.16 -0.21
N ARG A 17 -4.47 -29.90 0.90
CA ARG A 17 -4.41 -29.34 2.27
C ARG A 17 -3.14 -28.53 2.51
N ASN A 18 -1.97 -29.04 2.09
CA ASN A 18 -0.69 -28.36 2.30
C ASN A 18 -0.54 -27.10 1.44
N THR A 19 -1.14 -27.10 0.25
CA THR A 19 -1.09 -25.95 -0.66
C THR A 19 -2.00 -24.79 -0.26
N THR A 20 -3.01 -25.03 0.59
CA THR A 20 -3.86 -24.00 1.18
C THR A 20 -3.41 -23.54 2.57
N THR A 21 -2.80 -24.43 3.36
CA THR A 21 -2.36 -24.15 4.75
C THR A 21 -0.95 -23.59 4.90
N SER A 22 -0.14 -23.54 3.83
CA SER A 22 1.25 -23.04 3.87
C SER A 22 1.41 -21.55 4.28
N THR A 23 0.36 -20.88 4.75
CA THR A 23 0.40 -19.45 5.10
C THR A 23 -0.34 -19.04 6.37
N THR A 24 -1.03 -19.94 7.09
CA THR A 24 -1.69 -19.64 8.37
C THR A 24 -0.92 -20.27 9.53
N THR A 25 -0.06 -19.50 10.17
CA THR A 25 0.54 -19.84 11.47
C THR A 25 -0.48 -19.61 12.57
N THR A 26 -1.50 -20.47 12.65
CA THR A 26 -2.38 -20.55 13.81
C THR A 26 -2.69 -22.01 14.09
N SER A 27 -2.22 -22.45 15.26
CA SER A 27 -2.47 -23.76 15.89
C SER A 27 -2.40 -24.97 14.95
N GLN A 28 -1.19 -25.33 14.51
CA GLN A 28 -0.90 -26.75 14.43
C GLN A 28 -1.06 -27.30 15.85
N SER A 29 -2.13 -28.06 16.10
CA SER A 29 -2.05 -29.10 17.12
C SER A 29 -0.76 -29.85 16.83
N GLN A 30 0.15 -29.90 17.81
CA GLN A 30 1.43 -30.58 17.64
C GLN A 30 1.17 -31.94 16.97
N PRO A 31 1.83 -32.26 15.85
CA PRO A 31 1.65 -33.55 15.21
C PRO A 31 1.95 -34.60 16.28
N SER A 32 0.93 -35.39 16.61
CA SER A 32 1.05 -36.48 17.59
C SER A 32 2.28 -37.31 17.22
N PRO A 33 3.14 -37.67 18.21
CA PRO A 33 4.39 -38.36 17.92
C PRO A 33 4.13 -39.59 17.05
N PRO A 34 4.97 -39.84 16.01
CA PRO A 34 4.76 -40.96 15.11
C PRO A 34 4.64 -42.26 15.91
N ALA A 35 3.62 -43.05 15.60
CA ALA A 35 3.40 -44.33 16.27
C ALA A 35 4.66 -45.19 16.15
N SER A 36 5.12 -45.77 17.26
CA SER A 36 6.31 -46.63 17.25
C SER A 36 6.09 -47.84 16.33
N ALA A 37 7.15 -48.33 15.70
CA ALA A 37 7.08 -49.52 14.85
C ALA A 37 6.45 -50.73 15.58
N ARG A 38 6.70 -50.84 16.89
CA ARG A 38 6.08 -51.84 17.77
C ARG A 38 4.55 -51.68 17.84
N ALA A 39 4.05 -50.45 17.98
CA ALA A 39 2.61 -50.17 18.00
C ALA A 39 1.93 -50.50 16.66
N ILE A 40 2.60 -50.25 15.53
CA ILE A 40 2.09 -50.58 14.19
C ILE A 40 2.01 -52.11 14.00
N LEU A 41 3.06 -52.85 14.39
CA LEU A 41 3.08 -54.31 14.31
C LEU A 41 2.02 -54.95 15.21
N GLN A 42 1.87 -54.43 16.43
CA GLN A 42 0.86 -54.89 17.38
C GLN A 42 -0.56 -54.59 16.87
N ALA A 43 -0.79 -53.44 16.25
CA ALA A 43 -2.09 -53.10 15.64
C ALA A 43 -2.46 -54.06 14.49
N TRP A 44 -1.51 -54.43 13.62
CA TRP A 44 -1.76 -55.46 12.59
C TRP A 44 -1.98 -56.86 13.18
N ALA A 45 -1.28 -57.21 14.26
CA ALA A 45 -1.46 -58.48 14.94
C ALA A 45 -2.86 -58.58 15.59
N ASN A 46 -3.33 -57.50 16.22
CA ASN A 46 -4.66 -57.42 16.81
C ASN A 46 -5.78 -57.60 15.78
N LEU A 47 -5.59 -57.11 14.55
CA LEU A 47 -6.55 -57.28 13.45
C LEU A 47 -6.61 -58.72 12.88
N ARG A 48 -5.58 -59.54 13.12
CA ARG A 48 -5.51 -60.95 12.68
C ARG A 48 -6.08 -61.94 13.72
N GLY A 49 -6.41 -61.48 14.92
CA GLY A 49 -6.90 -62.32 16.01
C GLY A 49 -8.30 -62.91 15.76
N PRO A 50 -8.66 -64.04 16.40
CA PRO A 50 -9.96 -64.68 16.23
C PRO A 50 -11.09 -63.87 16.87
N SER A 51 -11.98 -63.31 16.05
CA SER A 51 -13.21 -62.54 16.38
C SER A 51 -13.04 -61.38 17.38
N PRO A 52 -13.58 -60.16 17.11
CA PRO A 52 -13.38 -59.03 18.02
C PRO A 52 -14.20 -59.22 19.29
N THR A 53 -13.62 -59.85 20.31
CA THR A 53 -14.20 -59.88 21.66
C THR A 53 -14.16 -58.50 22.32
N ASP A 54 -13.40 -57.54 21.76
CA ASP A 54 -13.28 -56.16 22.24
C ASP A 54 -13.31 -55.16 21.05
N PRO A 55 -14.44 -54.45 20.82
CA PRO A 55 -14.59 -53.49 19.72
C PRO A 55 -13.68 -52.26 19.88
N ASP A 56 -13.30 -51.88 21.10
CA ASP A 56 -12.46 -50.71 21.37
C ASP A 56 -11.00 -50.98 21.01
N ARG A 57 -10.53 -52.22 21.19
CA ARG A 57 -9.23 -52.68 20.69
C ARG A 57 -9.14 -52.68 19.17
N LEU A 58 -10.23 -53.02 18.49
CA LEU A 58 -10.29 -52.98 17.02
C LEU A 58 -10.23 -51.54 16.51
N VAL A 59 -11.04 -50.64 17.08
CA VAL A 59 -11.08 -49.22 16.70
C VAL A 59 -9.72 -48.55 16.99
N SER A 60 -9.13 -48.76 18.16
CA SER A 60 -7.82 -48.19 18.52
C SER A 60 -6.69 -48.71 17.64
N SER A 61 -6.70 -49.98 17.24
CA SER A 61 -5.73 -50.56 16.31
C SER A 61 -5.87 -49.94 14.90
N LEU A 62 -7.10 -49.79 14.40
CA LEU A 62 -7.36 -49.14 13.10
C LEU A 62 -6.97 -47.66 13.11
N LEU A 63 -7.27 -46.92 14.18
CA LEU A 63 -6.88 -45.52 14.33
C LEU A 63 -5.36 -45.36 14.40
N THR A 64 -4.66 -46.25 15.09
CA THR A 64 -3.19 -46.25 15.15
C THR A 64 -2.58 -46.46 13.77
N LEU A 65 -3.11 -47.40 12.99
CA LEU A 65 -2.68 -47.66 11.63
C LEU A 65 -3.01 -46.48 10.69
N ALA A 66 -4.23 -45.93 10.75
CA ALA A 66 -4.66 -44.81 9.92
C ALA A 66 -3.85 -43.53 10.20
N ARG A 67 -3.49 -43.26 11.47
CA ARG A 67 -2.59 -42.14 11.83
C ARG A 67 -1.19 -42.30 11.24
N SER A 68 -0.73 -43.54 11.05
CA SER A 68 0.55 -43.86 10.41
C SER A 68 0.47 -44.01 8.88
N ARG A 69 -0.65 -43.64 8.23
CA ARG A 69 -0.89 -43.89 6.80
C ARG A 69 0.20 -43.38 5.86
N SER A 70 0.87 -42.28 6.20
CA SER A 70 1.90 -41.64 5.37
C SER A 70 3.21 -42.44 5.34
N SER A 71 3.56 -43.13 6.42
CA SER A 71 4.76 -43.99 6.52
C SER A 71 4.46 -45.47 6.31
N LEU A 72 3.20 -45.89 6.42
CA LEU A 72 2.79 -47.30 6.30
C LEU A 72 2.78 -47.79 4.84
N HIS A 73 3.32 -48.99 4.60
CA HIS A 73 3.12 -49.73 3.35
C HIS A 73 2.07 -50.83 3.58
N VAL A 74 0.90 -50.70 2.94
CA VAL A 74 -0.18 -51.70 3.02
C VAL A 74 -0.01 -52.68 1.85
N ALA A 75 0.22 -53.96 2.15
CA ALA A 75 0.39 -55.01 1.14
C ALA A 75 -0.97 -55.66 0.78
N ASP A 76 -1.03 -56.40 -0.33
CA ASP A 76 -2.25 -57.10 -0.78
C ASP A 76 -2.80 -58.07 0.28
N SER A 77 -1.95 -58.70 1.09
CA SER A 77 -2.39 -59.56 2.22
C SER A 77 -3.12 -58.77 3.31
N HIS A 78 -2.67 -57.55 3.58
CA HIS A 78 -3.33 -56.62 4.51
C HIS A 78 -4.64 -56.11 3.93
N ALA A 79 -4.69 -55.78 2.64
CA ALA A 79 -5.92 -55.38 1.98
C ALA A 79 -6.98 -56.49 1.97
N ARG A 80 -6.60 -57.75 1.73
CA ARG A 80 -7.50 -58.92 1.86
C ARG A 80 -8.09 -59.04 3.26
N LEU A 81 -7.27 -58.82 4.29
CA LEU A 81 -7.74 -58.83 5.67
C LEU A 81 -8.75 -57.70 5.92
N LEU A 82 -8.47 -56.47 5.49
CA LEU A 82 -9.39 -55.34 5.63
C LEU A 82 -10.71 -55.58 4.89
N LEU A 83 -10.68 -56.17 3.69
CA LEU A 83 -11.88 -56.54 2.95
C LEU A 83 -12.66 -57.65 3.65
N SER A 84 -11.98 -58.66 4.20
CA SER A 84 -12.65 -59.73 4.96
C SER A 84 -13.36 -59.21 6.22
N LEU A 85 -12.81 -58.18 6.86
CA LEU A 85 -13.47 -57.49 7.98
C LEU A 85 -14.74 -56.76 7.52
N LEU A 86 -14.70 -56.08 6.37
CA LEU A 86 -15.88 -55.41 5.79
C LEU A 86 -16.96 -56.37 5.30
N SER A 87 -16.57 -57.55 4.80
CA SER A 87 -17.50 -58.56 4.26
C SER A 87 -18.07 -59.51 5.31
N SER A 88 -17.64 -59.43 6.57
CA SER A 88 -18.00 -60.41 7.60
C SER A 88 -19.46 -60.26 8.06
N PRO A 89 -20.31 -61.30 7.95
CA PRO A 89 -21.72 -61.24 8.34
C PRO A 89 -21.96 -61.45 9.85
N SER A 90 -20.92 -61.79 10.63
CA SER A 90 -21.06 -62.31 12.00
C SER A 90 -21.09 -61.26 13.12
N SER A 91 -20.81 -59.98 12.85
CA SER A 91 -21.03 -58.87 13.79
C SER A 91 -20.95 -57.52 13.06
N PRO A 92 -21.91 -56.59 13.22
CA PRO A 92 -21.79 -55.25 12.66
C PRO A 92 -20.58 -54.55 13.28
N LEU A 93 -19.70 -54.03 12.42
CA LEU A 93 -18.54 -53.21 12.83
C LEU A 93 -19.02 -51.93 13.53
N PRO A 94 -18.32 -51.46 14.59
CA PRO A 94 -18.61 -50.17 15.19
C PRO A 94 -18.52 -49.06 14.13
N PRO A 95 -19.45 -48.08 14.09
CA PRO A 95 -19.45 -47.03 13.08
C PRO A 95 -18.14 -46.22 13.05
N SER A 96 -17.47 -46.08 14.19
CA SER A 96 -16.16 -45.42 14.35
C SER A 96 -15.00 -46.16 13.69
N SER A 97 -15.15 -47.46 13.38
CA SER A 97 -14.11 -48.28 12.74
C SER A 97 -14.09 -48.16 11.21
N LEU A 98 -15.20 -47.72 10.61
CA LEU A 98 -15.37 -47.67 9.15
C LEU A 98 -14.49 -46.58 8.48
N PRO A 99 -14.43 -45.31 8.93
CA PRO A 99 -13.55 -44.31 8.33
C PRO A 99 -12.05 -44.69 8.28
N PRO A 100 -11.41 -45.15 9.38
CA PRO A 100 -10.00 -45.54 9.33
C PRO A 100 -9.76 -46.79 8.46
N LEU A 101 -10.73 -47.70 8.38
CA LEU A 101 -10.65 -48.86 7.50
C LEU A 101 -10.67 -48.43 6.02
N LEU A 102 -11.60 -47.57 5.61
CA LEU A 102 -11.62 -47.00 4.25
C LEU A 102 -10.35 -46.21 3.94
N SER A 103 -9.81 -45.47 4.92
CA SER A 103 -8.54 -44.75 4.78
C SER A 103 -7.35 -45.68 4.52
N LEU A 104 -7.30 -46.83 5.19
CA LEU A 104 -6.25 -47.85 4.99
C LEU A 104 -6.37 -48.56 3.63
N LEU A 105 -7.60 -48.85 3.17
CA LEU A 105 -7.84 -49.36 1.83
C LEU A 105 -7.44 -48.35 0.75
N TYR A 106 -7.72 -47.07 0.97
CA TYR A 106 -7.26 -45.99 0.11
C TYR A 106 -5.71 -45.91 0.08
N ALA A 107 -5.05 -46.00 1.23
CA ALA A 107 -3.59 -46.02 1.33
C ALA A 107 -2.96 -47.20 0.58
N TRP A 108 -3.60 -48.38 0.63
CA TRP A 108 -3.21 -49.54 -0.19
C TRP A 108 -3.29 -49.23 -1.69
N LEU A 109 -4.39 -48.67 -2.17
CA LEU A 109 -4.58 -48.38 -3.60
C LEU A 109 -3.54 -47.38 -4.14
N ARG A 110 -3.18 -46.37 -3.34
CA ARG A 110 -2.24 -45.31 -3.77
C ARG A 110 -0.78 -45.72 -3.68
N LYS A 111 -0.42 -46.57 -2.71
CA LYS A 111 0.98 -46.98 -2.46
C LYS A 111 1.36 -48.30 -3.10
N SER A 112 0.39 -49.15 -3.45
CA SER A 112 0.66 -50.42 -4.10
C SER A 112 1.07 -50.19 -5.56
N PRO A 113 2.28 -50.62 -5.98
CA PRO A 113 2.76 -50.37 -7.35
C PRO A 113 1.96 -51.18 -8.39
N ARG A 114 1.40 -52.33 -8.00
CA ARG A 114 0.60 -53.24 -8.86
C ARG A 114 -0.40 -54.04 -8.01
N PRO A 115 -1.53 -53.45 -7.57
CA PRO A 115 -2.57 -54.20 -6.87
C PRO A 115 -3.13 -55.32 -7.76
N SER A 116 -3.38 -56.49 -7.19
CA SER A 116 -3.90 -57.64 -7.94
C SER A 116 -5.32 -57.36 -8.49
N PRO A 117 -5.58 -57.55 -9.81
CA PRO A 117 -6.90 -57.34 -10.41
C PRO A 117 -8.08 -58.04 -9.72
N PRO A 118 -7.99 -59.32 -9.31
CA PRO A 118 -9.10 -59.98 -8.60
C PRO A 118 -9.39 -59.35 -7.24
N LEU A 119 -8.35 -58.86 -6.55
CA LEU A 119 -8.49 -58.17 -5.28
C LEU A 119 -9.14 -56.80 -5.44
N LEU A 120 -8.83 -56.07 -6.53
CA LEU A 120 -9.49 -54.83 -6.90
C LEU A 120 -10.98 -55.02 -7.21
N SER A 121 -11.34 -56.09 -7.93
CA SER A 121 -12.76 -56.40 -8.19
C SER A 121 -13.50 -56.79 -6.90
N SER A 122 -12.86 -57.55 -6.01
CA SER A 122 -13.40 -57.89 -4.69
C SER A 122 -13.55 -56.66 -3.79
N ALA A 123 -12.61 -55.72 -3.86
CA ALA A 123 -12.70 -54.46 -3.14
C ALA A 123 -13.88 -53.63 -3.65
N THR A 124 -14.04 -53.55 -4.97
CA THR A 124 -15.13 -52.80 -5.60
C THR A 124 -16.49 -53.39 -5.22
N SER A 125 -16.68 -54.71 -5.29
CA SER A 125 -17.96 -55.34 -4.92
C SER A 125 -18.30 -55.16 -3.43
N THR A 126 -17.31 -55.32 -2.55
CA THR A 126 -17.47 -55.15 -1.10
C THR A 126 -17.82 -53.71 -0.74
N VAL A 127 -17.11 -52.75 -1.33
CA VAL A 127 -17.36 -51.31 -1.14
C VAL A 127 -18.72 -50.92 -1.73
N SER A 128 -19.11 -51.44 -2.89
CA SER A 128 -20.43 -51.19 -3.47
C SER A 128 -21.57 -51.73 -2.61
N SER A 129 -21.40 -52.90 -2.00
CA SER A 129 -22.38 -53.45 -1.06
C SER A 129 -22.51 -52.57 0.19
N LEU A 130 -21.39 -52.09 0.73
CA LEU A 130 -21.37 -51.24 1.94
C LEU A 130 -22.00 -49.86 1.69
N LEU A 131 -21.72 -49.27 0.53
CA LEU A 131 -22.13 -47.92 0.18
C LEU A 131 -23.47 -47.86 -0.57
N SER A 132 -24.22 -48.96 -0.63
CA SER A 132 -25.58 -48.97 -1.21
C SER A 132 -26.58 -48.13 -0.40
N SER A 133 -26.34 -47.95 0.91
CA SER A 133 -27.03 -46.97 1.77
C SER A 133 -26.02 -46.42 2.78
N PRO A 134 -25.17 -45.45 2.38
CA PRO A 134 -24.08 -45.02 3.23
C PRO A 134 -24.55 -44.05 4.31
N PRO A 135 -24.03 -44.19 5.54
CA PRO A 135 -24.26 -43.20 6.58
C PRO A 135 -23.52 -41.88 6.27
N PRO A 136 -24.06 -40.72 6.70
CA PRO A 136 -23.48 -39.40 6.44
C PRO A 136 -21.99 -39.25 6.76
N PHE A 137 -21.55 -39.83 7.88
CA PHE A 137 -20.17 -39.69 8.36
C PHE A 137 -19.12 -40.40 7.48
N LEU A 138 -19.54 -41.30 6.58
CA LEU A 138 -18.65 -41.98 5.64
C LEU A 138 -18.50 -41.27 4.31
N PHE A 139 -19.30 -40.24 4.04
CA PHE A 139 -19.39 -39.60 2.72
C PHE A 139 -18.02 -39.23 2.13
N ALA A 140 -17.19 -38.46 2.86
CA ALA A 140 -15.89 -38.01 2.36
C ALA A 140 -14.91 -39.16 2.07
N HIS A 141 -14.85 -40.15 2.97
CA HIS A 141 -13.97 -41.31 2.83
C HIS A 141 -14.44 -42.26 1.72
N ALA A 142 -15.76 -42.37 1.52
CA ALA A 142 -16.37 -43.14 0.45
C ALA A 142 -16.07 -42.51 -0.92
N VAL A 143 -16.25 -41.19 -1.05
CA VAL A 143 -15.93 -40.44 -2.28
C VAL A 143 -14.44 -40.58 -2.64
N LEU A 144 -13.55 -40.40 -1.66
CA LEU A 144 -12.11 -40.55 -1.86
C LEU A 144 -11.73 -41.95 -2.32
N LEU A 145 -12.26 -42.99 -1.67
CA LEU A 145 -11.96 -44.38 -1.99
C LEU A 145 -12.51 -44.78 -3.37
N LEU A 146 -13.76 -44.42 -3.69
CA LEU A 146 -14.37 -44.70 -4.99
C LEU A 146 -13.64 -43.98 -6.13
N GLY A 147 -13.25 -42.72 -5.92
CA GLY A 147 -12.40 -41.98 -6.84
C GLY A 147 -11.07 -42.69 -7.08
N ALA A 148 -10.37 -43.08 -6.02
CA ALA A 148 -9.09 -43.79 -6.11
C ALA A 148 -9.20 -45.18 -6.77
N LEU A 149 -10.28 -45.93 -6.48
CA LEU A 149 -10.58 -47.20 -7.15
C LEU A 149 -10.77 -46.99 -8.65
N SER A 150 -11.55 -45.99 -9.04
CA SER A 150 -11.78 -45.68 -10.45
C SER A 150 -10.48 -45.29 -11.19
N ALA A 151 -9.54 -44.68 -10.46
CA ALA A 151 -8.25 -44.27 -10.97
C ALA A 151 -7.18 -45.39 -11.03
N ALA A 152 -7.48 -46.58 -10.50
CA ALA A 152 -6.55 -47.70 -10.49
C ALA A 152 -6.37 -48.28 -11.90
N PRO A 153 -5.14 -48.30 -12.47
CA PRO A 153 -4.91 -48.70 -13.86
C PRO A 153 -5.22 -50.19 -14.11
N ALA A 154 -5.09 -51.03 -13.09
CA ALA A 154 -5.33 -52.48 -13.17
C ALA A 154 -6.82 -52.87 -12.97
N LEU A 155 -7.73 -51.91 -12.73
CA LEU A 155 -9.14 -52.21 -12.51
C LEU A 155 -9.87 -52.49 -13.85
N PRO A 156 -10.62 -53.60 -13.98
CA PRO A 156 -11.42 -53.90 -15.17
C PRO A 156 -12.48 -52.82 -15.47
N ALA A 157 -12.76 -52.60 -16.75
CA ALA A 157 -13.78 -51.63 -17.22
C ALA A 157 -15.19 -51.77 -16.58
N PRO A 158 -15.77 -52.98 -16.37
CA PRO A 158 -17.09 -53.08 -15.72
C PRO A 158 -17.06 -52.64 -14.26
N SER A 159 -16.04 -53.04 -13.49
CA SER A 159 -15.86 -52.63 -12.09
C SER A 159 -15.57 -51.12 -11.98
N ARG A 160 -14.82 -50.56 -12.93
CA ARG A 160 -14.59 -49.11 -13.01
C ARG A 160 -15.90 -48.34 -13.22
N ARG A 161 -16.74 -48.78 -14.17
CA ARG A 161 -18.07 -48.19 -14.39
C ARG A 161 -18.95 -48.29 -13.15
N ALA A 162 -18.97 -49.44 -12.47
CA ALA A 162 -19.72 -49.59 -11.23
C ALA A 162 -19.25 -48.62 -10.12
N SER A 163 -17.94 -48.40 -10.00
CA SER A 163 -17.37 -47.44 -9.05
C SER A 163 -17.73 -45.98 -9.36
N LEU A 164 -17.69 -45.59 -10.65
CA LEU A 164 -18.05 -44.24 -11.10
C LEU A 164 -19.56 -43.99 -10.98
N ASP A 165 -20.38 -44.99 -11.31
CA ASP A 165 -21.83 -44.89 -11.19
C ASP A 165 -22.28 -44.73 -9.74
N LEU A 166 -21.68 -45.52 -8.83
CA LEU A 166 -21.92 -45.39 -7.41
C LEU A 166 -21.44 -44.03 -6.89
N LEU A 167 -20.25 -43.59 -7.30
CA LEU A 167 -19.73 -42.27 -6.95
C LEU A 167 -20.70 -41.15 -7.36
N CYS A 168 -21.15 -41.12 -8.62
CA CYS A 168 -22.11 -40.10 -9.07
C CYS A 168 -23.44 -40.19 -8.30
N ARG A 169 -23.94 -41.39 -8.00
CA ARG A 169 -25.15 -41.55 -7.16
C ARG A 169 -24.97 -40.99 -5.75
N LEU A 170 -23.77 -41.12 -5.16
CA LEU A 170 -23.47 -40.54 -3.85
C LEU A 170 -23.39 -39.02 -3.90
N LEU A 171 -22.79 -38.46 -4.95
CA LEU A 171 -22.67 -37.02 -5.10
C LEU A 171 -24.03 -36.38 -5.39
N GLU A 172 -24.90 -37.03 -6.17
CA GLU A 172 -26.22 -36.53 -6.55
C GLU A 172 -27.33 -36.81 -5.52
N SER A 173 -27.01 -37.38 -4.36
CA SER A 173 -28.02 -37.64 -3.33
C SER A 173 -28.67 -36.33 -2.85
N LYS A 174 -30.00 -36.30 -2.79
CA LYS A 174 -30.79 -35.09 -2.51
C LYS A 174 -30.61 -34.50 -1.10
N ASP A 175 -30.08 -35.27 -0.16
CA ASP A 175 -29.83 -34.80 1.20
C ASP A 175 -28.37 -34.31 1.31
N PRO A 176 -28.12 -33.00 1.47
CA PRO A 176 -26.77 -32.50 1.64
C PRO A 176 -26.21 -32.99 2.98
N PHE A 177 -25.24 -33.89 2.93
CA PHE A 177 -24.53 -34.32 4.12
C PHE A 177 -23.75 -33.13 4.69
N PRO A 178 -23.90 -32.79 5.99
CA PRO A 178 -23.12 -31.72 6.60
C PRO A 178 -21.64 -32.13 6.58
N LEU A 179 -20.88 -31.55 5.65
CA LEU A 179 -19.47 -31.85 5.47
C LEU A 179 -18.64 -30.87 6.30
N PRO A 180 -17.81 -31.34 7.24
CA PRO A 180 -16.81 -30.50 7.92
C PRO A 180 -15.80 -29.93 6.92
N ASP A 181 -15.40 -28.67 7.08
CA ASP A 181 -14.40 -28.01 6.22
C ASP A 181 -13.11 -28.84 6.10
N ASP A 182 -12.72 -29.53 7.18
CA ASP A 182 -11.55 -30.39 7.23
C ASP A 182 -11.60 -31.61 6.28
N LEU A 183 -12.78 -32.00 5.81
CA LEU A 183 -13.00 -33.17 4.94
C LEU A 183 -13.28 -32.81 3.47
N VAL A 184 -13.31 -31.52 3.14
CA VAL A 184 -13.48 -31.03 1.76
C VAL A 184 -12.33 -31.48 0.85
N PRO A 185 -11.03 -31.44 1.27
CA PRO A 185 -9.93 -31.92 0.43
C PRO A 185 -10.08 -33.39 0.00
N GLU A 186 -10.61 -34.25 0.86
CA GLU A 186 -10.85 -35.67 0.61
C GLU A 186 -11.91 -35.88 -0.48
N VAL A 187 -13.02 -35.14 -0.41
CA VAL A 187 -14.08 -35.17 -1.43
C VAL A 187 -13.54 -34.69 -2.79
N LEU A 188 -12.84 -33.55 -2.79
CA LEU A 188 -12.25 -32.96 -4.00
C LEU A 188 -11.19 -33.87 -4.62
N ALA A 189 -10.35 -34.51 -3.81
CA ALA A 189 -9.36 -35.48 -4.28
C ALA A 189 -10.02 -36.70 -4.92
N GLY A 190 -11.10 -37.24 -4.32
CA GLY A 190 -11.91 -38.31 -4.90
C GLY A 190 -12.47 -37.95 -6.28
N ILE A 191 -13.05 -36.75 -6.41
CA ILE A 191 -13.55 -36.21 -7.68
C ILE A 191 -12.40 -36.07 -8.70
N GLY A 192 -11.25 -35.52 -8.27
CA GLY A 192 -10.05 -35.39 -9.11
C GLY A 192 -9.58 -36.73 -9.69
N TYR A 193 -9.45 -37.74 -8.84
CA TYR A 193 -9.09 -39.10 -9.28
C TYR A 193 -10.09 -39.63 -10.29
N ALA A 194 -11.40 -39.51 -10.02
CA ALA A 194 -12.43 -39.96 -10.95
C ALA A 194 -12.37 -39.24 -12.31
N LEU A 195 -12.14 -37.93 -12.34
CA LEU A 195 -11.99 -37.13 -13.56
C LEU A 195 -10.80 -37.56 -14.41
N THR A 196 -9.68 -37.97 -13.79
CA THR A 196 -8.50 -38.42 -14.53
C THR A 196 -8.76 -39.67 -15.38
N THR A 197 -9.65 -40.55 -14.93
CA THR A 197 -9.88 -41.88 -15.53
C THR A 197 -11.24 -42.08 -16.16
N SER A 198 -12.22 -41.21 -15.93
CA SER A 198 -13.49 -41.26 -16.65
C SER A 198 -13.26 -40.99 -18.14
N ASP A 199 -13.80 -41.85 -18.99
CA ASP A 199 -13.88 -41.59 -20.43
C ASP A 199 -14.80 -40.38 -20.70
N ASN A 200 -14.79 -39.84 -21.92
CA ASN A 200 -15.63 -38.71 -22.38
C ASN A 200 -17.16 -38.98 -22.38
N GLY A 201 -17.64 -39.91 -21.55
CA GLY A 201 -19.03 -40.30 -21.39
C GLY A 201 -19.76 -39.53 -20.27
N PRO A 202 -20.96 -40.00 -19.85
CA PRO A 202 -21.87 -39.25 -18.98
C PRO A 202 -21.30 -38.93 -17.59
N TYR A 203 -20.35 -39.73 -17.11
CA TYR A 203 -19.76 -39.54 -15.77
C TYR A 203 -18.88 -38.30 -15.68
N PHE A 204 -18.12 -37.96 -16.73
CA PHE A 204 -17.23 -36.80 -16.72
C PHE A 204 -18.02 -35.50 -16.49
N GLY A 205 -19.06 -35.29 -17.30
CA GLY A 205 -19.93 -34.11 -17.16
C GLY A 205 -20.62 -34.04 -15.79
N ARG A 206 -21.18 -35.15 -15.30
CA ARG A 206 -21.82 -35.22 -13.97
C ARG A 206 -20.87 -34.84 -12.83
N LEU A 207 -19.62 -35.30 -12.88
CA LEU A 207 -18.61 -34.95 -11.88
C LEU A 207 -18.24 -33.46 -11.92
N VAL A 208 -18.11 -32.87 -13.11
CA VAL A 208 -17.84 -31.43 -13.26
C VAL A 208 -19.02 -30.61 -12.77
N VAL A 209 -20.26 -31.00 -13.11
CA VAL A 209 -21.48 -30.36 -12.62
C VAL A 209 -21.52 -30.34 -11.10
N TYR A 210 -21.26 -31.47 -10.47
CA TYR A 210 -21.24 -31.53 -9.02
C TYR A 210 -20.14 -30.65 -8.41
N LEU A 211 -18.92 -30.71 -8.98
CA LEU A 211 -17.79 -29.89 -8.52
C LEU A 211 -18.12 -28.39 -8.53
N LEU A 212 -18.86 -27.92 -9.55
CA LEU A 212 -19.20 -26.51 -9.72
C LEU A 212 -20.51 -26.12 -9.02
N GLY A 213 -21.50 -27.01 -8.92
CA GLY A 213 -22.86 -26.71 -8.41
C GLY A 213 -23.12 -27.05 -6.95
N SER A 214 -22.34 -27.94 -6.33
CA SER A 214 -22.59 -28.44 -4.95
C SER A 214 -22.59 -27.36 -3.87
N TRP A 215 -22.11 -26.15 -4.18
CA TRP A 215 -21.98 -25.04 -3.24
C TRP A 215 -23.22 -24.15 -3.14
N ASN A 216 -24.19 -24.25 -4.06
CA ASN A 216 -25.41 -23.42 -4.05
C ASN A 216 -26.52 -23.97 -3.15
N ALA A 217 -26.42 -25.23 -2.71
CA ALA A 217 -27.53 -26.00 -2.13
C ALA A 217 -27.93 -25.64 -0.68
N GLY A 218 -27.53 -24.48 -0.13
CA GLY A 218 -27.86 -24.06 1.24
C GLY A 218 -27.30 -24.94 2.37
N GLY A 219 -26.59 -26.02 2.03
CA GLY A 219 -25.93 -26.94 2.95
C GLY A 219 -24.57 -26.43 3.43
N ARG A 220 -24.06 -27.03 4.51
CA ARG A 220 -22.66 -26.84 4.95
C ARG A 220 -21.74 -27.68 4.05
N PRO A 221 -20.55 -27.18 3.66
CA PRO A 221 -19.85 -26.01 4.20
C PRO A 221 -20.22 -24.69 3.53
N ARG A 222 -20.10 -23.57 4.26
CA ARG A 222 -20.26 -22.24 3.67
C ARG A 222 -19.08 -21.96 2.72
N PRO A 223 -19.33 -21.42 1.53
CA PRO A 223 -18.25 -21.18 0.57
C PRO A 223 -17.29 -20.11 1.11
N THR A 224 -15.99 -20.36 0.93
CA THR A 224 -14.90 -19.47 1.38
C THR A 224 -13.83 -19.39 0.30
N LEU A 225 -12.93 -18.42 0.39
CA LEU A 225 -11.79 -18.31 -0.53
C LEU A 225 -10.90 -19.57 -0.49
N ALA A 226 -10.77 -20.22 0.67
CA ALA A 226 -10.01 -21.46 0.80
C ALA A 226 -10.62 -22.59 -0.06
N HIS A 227 -11.95 -22.72 -0.05
CA HIS A 227 -12.66 -23.65 -0.93
C HIS A 227 -12.40 -23.34 -2.41
N GLY A 228 -12.47 -22.07 -2.80
CA GLY A 228 -12.12 -21.63 -4.15
C GLY A 228 -10.70 -22.02 -4.56
N LEU A 229 -9.71 -21.82 -3.67
CA LEU A 229 -8.32 -22.18 -3.93
C LEU A 229 -8.13 -23.69 -4.12
N LEU A 230 -8.83 -24.52 -3.35
CA LEU A 230 -8.81 -25.97 -3.54
C LEU A 230 -9.32 -26.36 -4.94
N ILE A 231 -10.41 -25.76 -5.40
CA ILE A 231 -10.96 -25.99 -6.75
C ILE A 231 -9.95 -25.56 -7.83
N LEU A 232 -9.35 -24.39 -7.69
CA LEU A 232 -8.32 -23.90 -8.61
C LEU A 232 -7.16 -24.90 -8.74
N ARG A 233 -6.67 -25.42 -7.60
CA ARG A 233 -5.55 -26.38 -7.57
C ARG A 233 -5.94 -27.74 -8.11
N LEU A 234 -7.15 -28.21 -7.82
CA LEU A 234 -7.68 -29.44 -8.37
C LEU A 234 -7.76 -29.38 -9.90
N VAL A 235 -8.34 -28.31 -10.44
CA VAL A 235 -8.48 -28.15 -11.89
C VAL A 235 -7.12 -27.95 -12.55
N GLU A 236 -6.21 -27.19 -11.93
CA GLU A 236 -4.80 -27.08 -12.39
C GLU A 236 -4.17 -28.48 -12.51
N TRP A 237 -4.30 -29.31 -11.48
CA TRP A 237 -3.75 -30.66 -11.45
C TRP A 237 -4.38 -31.59 -12.51
N CYS A 238 -5.72 -31.57 -12.64
CA CYS A 238 -6.43 -32.36 -13.64
C CYS A 238 -6.01 -32.00 -15.07
N VAL A 239 -5.98 -30.69 -15.41
CA VAL A 239 -5.64 -30.21 -16.75
C VAL A 239 -4.18 -30.52 -17.08
N LEU A 240 -3.24 -30.32 -16.16
CA LEU A 240 -1.85 -30.73 -16.35
C LEU A 240 -1.73 -32.24 -16.59
N GLY A 241 -2.55 -33.05 -15.92
CA GLY A 241 -2.64 -34.49 -16.15
C GLY A 241 -3.18 -34.82 -17.54
N PHE A 242 -4.25 -34.16 -17.99
CA PHE A 242 -4.79 -34.36 -19.34
C PHE A 242 -3.79 -33.97 -20.44
N ILE A 243 -3.03 -32.90 -20.23
CA ILE A 243 -1.95 -32.48 -21.15
C ILE A 243 -0.84 -33.53 -21.17
N ALA A 244 -0.40 -34.00 -20.00
CA ALA A 244 0.64 -35.03 -19.89
C ALA A 244 0.22 -36.36 -20.54
N SER A 245 -1.06 -36.74 -20.41
CA SER A 245 -1.64 -37.92 -21.03
C SER A 245 -2.12 -37.71 -22.47
N ARG A 246 -1.91 -36.52 -23.05
CA ARG A 246 -2.35 -36.11 -24.40
C ARG A 246 -3.85 -36.32 -24.68
N SER A 247 -4.70 -36.18 -23.65
CA SER A 247 -6.15 -36.36 -23.76
C SER A 247 -6.84 -35.05 -24.11
N THR A 248 -6.75 -34.63 -25.38
CA THR A 248 -7.39 -33.40 -25.88
C THR A 248 -8.90 -33.41 -25.73
N SER A 249 -9.51 -34.60 -25.85
CA SER A 249 -10.95 -34.80 -25.71
C SER A 249 -11.47 -34.39 -24.32
N LYS A 250 -10.72 -34.66 -23.25
CA LYS A 250 -11.09 -34.27 -21.87
C LYS A 250 -10.89 -32.77 -21.62
N ILE A 251 -9.87 -32.19 -22.25
CA ILE A 251 -9.61 -30.74 -22.20
C ILE A 251 -10.78 -29.98 -22.84
N GLU A 252 -11.23 -30.42 -24.02
CA GLU A 252 -12.40 -29.82 -24.69
C GLU A 252 -13.70 -30.06 -23.92
N SER A 253 -13.92 -31.27 -23.38
CA SER A 253 -15.11 -31.51 -22.55
C SER A 253 -15.14 -30.64 -21.30
N LEU A 254 -14.01 -30.44 -20.62
CA LEU A 254 -13.94 -29.55 -19.47
C LEU A 254 -14.15 -28.08 -19.87
N ARG A 255 -13.60 -27.66 -21.01
CA ARG A 255 -13.85 -26.33 -21.57
C ARG A 255 -15.32 -26.11 -21.85
N GLU A 256 -15.97 -27.07 -22.50
CA GLU A 256 -17.40 -26.98 -22.82
C GLU A 256 -18.23 -26.84 -21.54
N GLU A 257 -17.90 -27.60 -20.49
CA GLU A 257 -18.57 -27.49 -19.19
C GLU A 257 -18.32 -26.17 -18.46
N ILE A 258 -17.16 -25.53 -18.65
CA ILE A 258 -16.83 -24.21 -18.09
C ILE A 258 -17.35 -23.07 -18.98
N SER A 259 -17.77 -23.35 -20.22
CA SER A 259 -18.18 -22.33 -21.19
C SER A 259 -19.43 -21.55 -20.74
N VAL A 260 -19.55 -20.30 -21.18
CA VAL A 260 -20.65 -19.40 -20.81
C VAL A 260 -22.02 -20.03 -21.11
N GLU A 261 -22.19 -20.65 -22.28
CA GLU A 261 -23.46 -21.25 -22.74
C GLU A 261 -23.98 -22.34 -21.78
N LYS A 262 -23.09 -23.20 -21.26
CA LYS A 262 -23.48 -24.23 -20.29
C LYS A 262 -23.63 -23.69 -18.87
N CYS A 263 -22.91 -22.63 -18.52
CA CYS A 263 -23.00 -22.03 -17.20
C CYS A 263 -24.32 -21.28 -16.99
N GLU A 264 -24.92 -20.71 -18.04
CA GLU A 264 -26.23 -20.04 -17.94
C GLU A 264 -27.39 -21.02 -17.70
N THR A 265 -27.25 -22.26 -18.17
CA THR A 265 -28.32 -23.28 -18.12
C THR A 265 -28.25 -24.16 -16.88
N ARG A 266 -27.16 -24.10 -16.12
CA ARG A 266 -26.89 -24.97 -14.96
C ARG A 266 -26.74 -24.16 -13.69
N ASP A 267 -27.16 -24.74 -12.57
CA ASP A 267 -27.08 -24.12 -11.24
C ASP A 267 -25.65 -24.24 -10.67
N TYR A 268 -24.71 -23.51 -11.28
CA TYR A 268 -23.31 -23.46 -10.86
C TYR A 268 -23.07 -22.36 -9.82
N ALA A 269 -22.16 -22.64 -8.89
CA ALA A 269 -21.66 -21.63 -7.98
C ALA A 269 -20.60 -20.77 -8.69
N TRP A 270 -20.90 -19.48 -8.81
CA TRP A 270 -20.07 -18.54 -9.58
C TRP A 270 -18.61 -18.49 -9.12
N PHE A 271 -18.34 -18.59 -7.81
CA PHE A 271 -16.97 -18.60 -7.29
C PHE A 271 -16.20 -19.87 -7.70
N ALA A 272 -16.87 -21.03 -7.70
CA ALA A 272 -16.29 -22.29 -8.13
C ALA A 272 -15.94 -22.26 -9.61
N LEU A 273 -16.83 -21.68 -10.43
CA LEU A 273 -16.61 -21.50 -11.86
C LEU A 273 -15.38 -20.62 -12.15
N ILE A 274 -15.25 -19.46 -11.49
CA ILE A 274 -14.08 -18.57 -11.64
C ILE A 274 -12.79 -19.30 -11.27
N MET A 275 -12.79 -20.01 -10.13
CA MET A 275 -11.60 -20.67 -9.63
C MET A 275 -11.21 -21.87 -10.51
N ALA A 276 -12.18 -22.60 -11.05
CA ALA A 276 -11.95 -23.64 -12.04
C ALA A 276 -11.36 -23.05 -13.34
N ALA A 277 -11.93 -21.96 -13.86
CA ALA A 277 -11.41 -21.27 -15.04
C ALA A 277 -9.97 -20.75 -14.82
N ALA A 278 -9.68 -20.15 -13.66
CA ALA A 278 -8.34 -19.71 -13.29
C ALA A 278 -7.35 -20.88 -13.19
N GLY A 279 -7.76 -22.01 -12.61
CA GLY A 279 -6.95 -23.23 -12.51
C GLY A 279 -6.63 -23.80 -13.89
N PHE A 280 -7.61 -23.80 -14.79
CA PHE A 280 -7.46 -24.22 -16.18
C PHE A 280 -6.45 -23.34 -16.92
N LEU A 281 -6.60 -22.01 -16.86
CA LEU A 281 -5.68 -21.06 -17.49
C LEU A 281 -4.26 -21.16 -16.93
N ARG A 282 -4.14 -21.37 -15.62
CA ARG A 282 -2.84 -21.58 -14.96
C ARG A 282 -2.14 -22.82 -15.49
N ALA A 283 -2.86 -23.94 -15.62
CA ALA A 283 -2.31 -25.18 -16.17
C ALA A 283 -1.82 -24.99 -17.63
N LEU A 284 -2.59 -24.30 -18.46
CA LEU A 284 -2.17 -23.96 -19.83
C LEU A 284 -0.87 -23.15 -19.83
N ARG A 285 -0.76 -22.13 -18.97
CA ARG A 285 0.45 -21.31 -18.86
C ARG A 285 1.68 -22.13 -18.45
N VAL A 286 1.54 -22.99 -17.44
CA VAL A 286 2.61 -23.87 -16.95
C VAL A 286 3.05 -24.85 -18.04
N ALA A 287 2.09 -25.42 -18.77
CA ALA A 287 2.37 -26.32 -19.89
C ALA A 287 3.12 -25.62 -21.04
N SER A 288 2.70 -24.41 -21.43
CA SER A 288 3.35 -23.62 -22.49
C SER A 288 4.78 -23.22 -22.17
N SER A 289 5.11 -23.07 -20.89
CA SER A 289 6.45 -22.72 -20.41
C SER A 289 7.42 -23.90 -20.44
N SER A 290 6.90 -25.14 -20.50
CA SER A 290 7.68 -26.37 -20.45
C SER A 290 8.01 -26.84 -21.87
N SER A 291 9.29 -26.75 -22.28
CA SER A 291 9.77 -27.08 -23.63
C SER A 291 9.42 -28.49 -24.12
N SER A 292 9.18 -29.43 -23.20
CA SER A 292 8.83 -30.83 -23.49
C SER A 292 7.36 -31.08 -23.88
N ASN A 293 6.45 -30.13 -23.62
CA ASN A 293 4.99 -30.33 -23.71
C ASN A 293 4.29 -29.32 -24.64
N ARG A 294 4.91 -28.98 -25.78
CA ARG A 294 4.24 -28.18 -26.83
C ARG A 294 3.15 -29.00 -27.55
N LEU A 295 2.05 -29.30 -26.85
CA LEU A 295 0.79 -29.58 -27.55
C LEU A 295 0.40 -28.29 -28.30
N GLY A 296 0.04 -28.41 -29.58
CA GLY A 296 -0.57 -27.31 -30.35
C GLY A 296 -1.99 -27.04 -29.84
N LEU A 297 -2.10 -26.45 -28.65
CA LEU A 297 -3.37 -26.09 -28.02
C LEU A 297 -4.00 -24.93 -28.79
N ASP A 298 -5.27 -25.07 -29.15
CA ASP A 298 -6.02 -24.07 -29.92
C ASP A 298 -6.12 -22.76 -29.10
N PRO A 299 -5.70 -21.60 -29.64
CA PRO A 299 -5.88 -20.31 -28.96
C PRO A 299 -7.35 -20.00 -28.62
N ARG A 300 -8.33 -20.61 -29.31
CA ARG A 300 -9.76 -20.49 -28.98
C ARG A 300 -10.11 -21.10 -27.64
N LEU A 301 -9.38 -22.12 -27.18
CA LEU A 301 -9.55 -22.75 -25.86
C LEU A 301 -9.38 -21.70 -24.75
N ARG A 302 -8.27 -20.96 -24.82
CA ARG A 302 -7.94 -19.92 -23.86
C ARG A 302 -9.00 -18.80 -23.86
N LYS A 303 -9.38 -18.31 -25.03
CA LYS A 303 -10.38 -17.24 -25.18
C LYS A 303 -11.75 -17.65 -24.61
N SER A 304 -12.15 -18.92 -24.80
CA SER A 304 -13.39 -19.46 -24.26
C SER A 304 -13.42 -19.40 -22.73
N ILE A 305 -12.32 -19.80 -22.07
CA ILE A 305 -12.22 -19.81 -20.60
C ILE A 305 -12.11 -18.39 -20.04
N GLU A 306 -11.36 -17.50 -20.71
CA GLU A 306 -11.35 -16.07 -20.38
C GLU A 306 -12.77 -15.48 -20.45
N GLY A 307 -13.57 -15.87 -21.45
CA GLY A 307 -14.97 -15.47 -21.58
C GLY A 307 -15.84 -15.85 -20.38
N SER A 308 -15.60 -17.01 -19.76
CA SER A 308 -16.32 -17.41 -18.53
C SER A 308 -15.96 -16.54 -17.34
N ILE A 309 -14.70 -16.11 -17.22
CA ILE A 309 -14.27 -15.16 -16.17
C ILE A 309 -14.94 -13.79 -16.42
N SER A 310 -14.92 -13.30 -17.65
CA SER A 310 -15.60 -12.06 -18.06
C SER A 310 -17.10 -12.09 -17.73
N PHE A 311 -17.76 -13.22 -18.01
CA PHE A 311 -19.19 -13.40 -17.73
C PHE A 311 -19.49 -13.24 -16.24
N VAL A 312 -18.74 -13.93 -15.36
CA VAL A 312 -18.97 -13.82 -13.91
C VAL A 312 -18.57 -12.44 -13.37
N ALA A 313 -17.53 -11.81 -13.91
CA ALA A 313 -17.17 -10.44 -13.55
C ALA A 313 -18.31 -9.45 -13.90
N LYS A 314 -18.92 -9.59 -15.07
CA LYS A 314 -20.07 -8.81 -15.50
C LYS A 314 -21.27 -9.01 -14.57
N TYR A 315 -21.56 -10.28 -14.23
CA TYR A 315 -22.60 -10.61 -13.25
C TYR A 315 -22.33 -9.93 -11.90
N THR A 316 -21.10 -10.02 -11.38
CA THR A 316 -20.70 -9.44 -10.09
C THR A 316 -20.91 -7.93 -10.07
N ILE A 317 -20.50 -7.21 -11.13
CA ILE A 317 -20.71 -5.76 -11.22
C ILE A 317 -22.20 -5.40 -11.29
N SER A 318 -22.98 -6.14 -12.07
CA SER A 318 -24.42 -5.90 -12.16
C SER A 318 -25.14 -6.14 -10.83
N SER A 319 -24.72 -7.17 -10.08
CA SER A 319 -25.22 -7.51 -8.74
C SER A 319 -24.88 -6.41 -7.71
N ILE A 320 -23.67 -5.86 -7.77
CA ILE A 320 -23.27 -4.74 -6.92
C ILE A 320 -24.05 -3.47 -7.26
N ALA A 321 -24.29 -3.21 -8.55
CA ALA A 321 -25.01 -2.02 -9.02
C ALA A 321 -26.52 -2.04 -8.71
N SER A 322 -27.15 -3.22 -8.69
CA SER A 322 -28.59 -3.37 -8.46
C SER A 322 -29.00 -3.22 -6.99
N GLY A 323 -28.04 -3.15 -6.05
CA GLY A 323 -28.29 -2.83 -4.65
C GLY A 323 -29.25 -3.78 -3.93
N CYS A 324 -29.48 -5.00 -4.43
CA CYS A 324 -30.43 -5.95 -3.83
C CYS A 324 -29.91 -6.40 -2.45
N SER A 325 -30.35 -5.69 -1.43
CA SER A 325 -30.10 -5.88 0.00
C SER A 325 -30.83 -7.09 0.57
N SER A 326 -30.39 -8.29 0.17
CA SER A 326 -30.52 -9.49 0.98
C SER A 326 -29.20 -9.66 1.73
N GLY A 327 -29.20 -9.85 3.05
CA GLY A 327 -27.98 -9.94 3.86
C GLY A 327 -26.98 -11.03 3.41
N ASN A 328 -27.40 -11.97 2.55
CA ASN A 328 -26.55 -12.99 1.95
C ASN A 328 -25.85 -12.53 0.64
N SER A 329 -26.46 -11.65 -0.16
CA SER A 329 -25.91 -11.22 -1.46
C SER A 329 -24.63 -10.39 -1.31
N SER A 330 -24.51 -9.65 -0.21
CA SER A 330 -23.31 -8.87 0.09
C SER A 330 -22.10 -9.76 0.34
N ASN A 331 -22.25 -10.86 1.09
CA ASN A 331 -21.16 -11.79 1.36
C ASN A 331 -20.74 -12.58 0.11
N ASP A 332 -21.71 -12.97 -0.74
CA ASP A 332 -21.43 -13.67 -1.99
C ASP A 332 -20.66 -12.79 -2.97
N ASN A 333 -21.05 -11.52 -3.12
CA ASN A 333 -20.33 -10.55 -3.95
C ASN A 333 -18.89 -10.33 -3.46
N ARG A 334 -18.67 -10.27 -2.13
CA ARG A 334 -17.33 -10.15 -1.55
C ARG A 334 -16.48 -11.37 -1.87
N LEU A 335 -17.02 -12.58 -1.70
CA LEU A 335 -16.33 -13.81 -2.05
C LEU A 335 -15.96 -13.87 -3.54
N LEU A 336 -16.85 -13.40 -4.42
CA LEU A 336 -16.59 -13.33 -5.86
C LEU A 336 -15.44 -12.37 -6.17
N LEU A 337 -15.41 -11.17 -5.59
CA LEU A 337 -14.30 -10.24 -5.77
C LEU A 337 -12.97 -10.83 -5.26
N GLN A 338 -12.98 -11.53 -4.14
CA GLN A 338 -11.81 -12.24 -3.61
C GLN A 338 -11.35 -13.37 -4.54
N CYS A 339 -12.27 -14.15 -5.10
CA CYS A 339 -11.95 -15.24 -6.02
C CYS A 339 -11.46 -14.72 -7.38
N ILE A 340 -12.07 -13.67 -7.93
CA ILE A 340 -11.62 -13.02 -9.18
C ILE A 340 -10.20 -12.49 -9.01
N SER A 341 -9.93 -11.71 -7.96
CA SER A 341 -8.61 -11.12 -7.73
C SER A 341 -7.52 -12.17 -7.55
N VAL A 342 -7.70 -13.13 -6.63
CA VAL A 342 -6.70 -14.18 -6.35
C VAL A 342 -6.60 -15.16 -7.52
N GLY A 343 -7.71 -15.54 -8.14
CA GLY A 343 -7.73 -16.40 -9.32
C GLY A 343 -6.89 -15.82 -10.45
N LEU A 344 -7.07 -14.53 -10.76
CA LEU A 344 -6.32 -13.81 -11.78
C LEU A 344 -4.84 -13.66 -11.44
N ALA A 345 -4.52 -13.31 -10.18
CA ALA A 345 -3.13 -13.25 -9.72
C ALA A 345 -2.40 -14.59 -9.95
N ARG A 346 -3.09 -15.72 -9.73
CA ARG A 346 -2.52 -17.05 -9.87
C ARG A 346 -2.51 -17.58 -11.31
N CYS A 347 -3.49 -17.24 -12.16
CA CYS A 347 -3.54 -17.74 -13.54
C CYS A 347 -2.65 -16.98 -14.52
N GLY A 348 -2.34 -15.70 -14.23
CA GLY A 348 -1.48 -14.86 -15.07
C GLY A 348 -2.26 -13.90 -15.97
N PRO A 349 -1.59 -13.26 -16.95
CA PRO A 349 -2.23 -12.27 -17.80
C PRO A 349 -3.41 -12.91 -18.54
N ILE A 350 -4.46 -12.15 -18.77
CA ILE A 350 -5.63 -12.51 -19.59
C ILE A 350 -5.94 -11.36 -20.56
N SER A 351 -6.76 -11.62 -21.58
CA SER A 351 -7.25 -10.57 -22.48
C SER A 351 -7.98 -9.46 -21.71
N PHE A 352 -7.99 -8.25 -22.27
CA PHE A 352 -8.70 -7.12 -21.66
C PHE A 352 -10.21 -7.38 -21.58
N ASP A 353 -10.78 -7.10 -20.41
CA ASP A 353 -12.22 -7.04 -20.20
C ASP A 353 -12.57 -5.93 -19.18
N ALA A 354 -13.51 -5.06 -19.55
CA ALA A 354 -13.91 -3.92 -18.72
C ALA A 354 -14.51 -4.33 -17.36
N SER A 355 -15.25 -5.43 -17.33
CA SER A 355 -15.86 -5.94 -16.09
C SER A 355 -14.80 -6.54 -15.17
N VAL A 356 -13.82 -7.24 -15.74
CA VAL A 356 -12.69 -7.76 -14.96
C VAL A 356 -11.86 -6.62 -14.38
N LEU A 357 -11.53 -5.61 -15.18
CA LEU A 357 -10.77 -4.43 -14.73
C LEU A 357 -11.46 -3.74 -13.54
N ARG A 358 -12.79 -3.53 -13.63
CA ARG A 358 -13.57 -2.93 -12.54
C ARG A 358 -13.68 -3.84 -11.31
N CYS A 359 -13.82 -5.15 -11.47
CA CYS A 359 -13.79 -6.09 -10.34
C CYS A 359 -12.44 -6.06 -9.62
N LEU A 360 -11.32 -5.99 -10.35
CA LEU A 360 -9.98 -5.88 -9.76
C LEU A 360 -9.82 -4.60 -8.95
N CYS A 361 -10.30 -3.47 -9.47
CA CYS A 361 -10.28 -2.19 -8.77
C CYS A 361 -11.08 -2.27 -7.45
N LEU A 362 -12.31 -2.78 -7.51
CA LEU A 362 -13.18 -2.95 -6.34
C LEU A 362 -12.60 -3.95 -5.32
N ALA A 363 -11.97 -5.03 -5.78
CA ALA A 363 -11.33 -5.99 -4.89
C ALA A 363 -10.12 -5.37 -4.18
N LEU A 364 -9.33 -4.55 -4.89
CA LEU A 364 -8.18 -3.85 -4.30
C LEU A 364 -8.63 -2.84 -3.24
N SER A 365 -9.65 -2.03 -3.52
CA SER A 365 -10.12 -0.99 -2.60
C SER A 365 -10.91 -1.53 -1.40
N ASN A 366 -11.75 -2.57 -1.60
CA ASN A 366 -12.70 -3.02 -0.58
C ASN A 366 -12.32 -4.32 0.13
N GLU A 367 -11.56 -5.22 -0.51
CA GLU A 367 -11.26 -6.54 0.05
C GLU A 367 -9.78 -6.71 0.40
N ILE A 368 -8.86 -6.23 -0.44
CA ILE A 368 -7.41 -6.36 -0.22
C ILE A 368 -6.88 -5.24 0.67
N PHE A 369 -7.31 -3.99 0.43
CA PHE A 369 -6.93 -2.83 1.23
C PHE A 369 -8.14 -2.14 1.90
N PRO A 370 -8.89 -2.84 2.78
CA PRO A 370 -10.08 -2.32 3.46
C PRO A 370 -9.75 -1.33 4.59
N VAL A 371 -8.74 -0.48 4.41
CA VAL A 371 -8.23 0.46 5.41
C VAL A 371 -9.33 1.40 5.91
N PRO A 372 -10.17 2.03 5.06
CA PRO A 372 -11.28 2.86 5.53
C PRO A 372 -12.26 2.11 6.43
N SER A 373 -12.60 0.87 6.05
CA SER A 373 -13.53 0.03 6.83
C SER A 373 -12.94 -0.34 8.19
N PHE A 374 -11.68 -0.75 8.22
CA PHE A 374 -11.03 -1.10 9.49
C PHE A 374 -10.81 0.11 10.40
N ILE A 375 -10.48 1.28 9.85
CA ILE A 375 -10.37 2.51 10.64
C ILE A 375 -11.73 2.88 11.24
N ARG A 376 -12.80 2.86 10.44
CA ARG A 376 -14.16 3.16 10.91
C ARG A 376 -14.59 2.20 12.01
N MET A 377 -14.39 0.90 11.79
CA MET A 377 -14.64 -0.13 12.81
C MET A 377 -13.83 0.13 14.08
N SER A 378 -12.57 0.57 13.97
CA SER A 378 -11.76 0.88 15.15
C SER A 378 -12.29 2.09 15.92
N LEU A 379 -12.78 3.12 15.21
CA LEU A 379 -13.31 4.35 15.81
C LEU A 379 -14.67 4.13 16.48
N GLU A 380 -15.51 3.25 15.92
CA GLU A 380 -16.79 2.85 16.54
C GLU A 380 -16.59 2.02 17.82
N ASN A 381 -15.44 1.34 17.95
CA ASN A 381 -15.12 0.41 19.05
C ASN A 381 -14.24 1.01 20.15
N LEU A 382 -14.21 2.36 20.28
CA LEU A 382 -13.45 3.05 21.32
C LEU A 382 -13.94 2.76 22.76
N GLU A 383 -15.11 2.14 22.92
CA GLU A 383 -15.69 1.70 24.19
C GLU A 383 -15.64 0.16 24.34
N GLY A 384 -14.68 -0.35 25.14
CA GLY A 384 -14.70 -1.66 25.84
C GLY A 384 -14.90 -2.99 25.07
N SER A 385 -14.00 -3.97 25.29
CA SER A 385 -14.03 -5.39 24.85
C SER A 385 -14.07 -5.71 23.35
N SER A 386 -14.62 -4.84 22.51
CA SER A 386 -14.68 -4.98 21.04
C SER A 386 -13.36 -4.64 20.33
N ALA A 387 -12.46 -3.89 20.98
CA ALA A 387 -11.15 -3.54 20.45
C ALA A 387 -10.26 -4.77 20.18
N ILE A 388 -10.39 -5.84 21.00
CA ILE A 388 -9.63 -7.10 20.83
C ILE A 388 -10.07 -7.83 19.55
N ILE A 389 -11.39 -7.85 19.28
CA ILE A 389 -11.96 -8.46 18.07
C ILE A 389 -11.48 -7.73 16.80
N GLY A 390 -11.30 -6.40 16.88
CA GLY A 390 -10.72 -5.60 15.80
C GLY A 390 -9.27 -5.96 15.50
N ILE A 391 -8.44 -6.20 16.53
CA ILE A 391 -7.02 -6.57 16.36
C ILE A 391 -6.89 -7.94 15.69
N ASP A 392 -7.65 -8.92 16.14
CA ASP A 392 -7.58 -10.29 15.59
C ASP A 392 -7.98 -10.32 14.12
N LYS A 393 -9.01 -9.56 13.73
CA LYS A 393 -9.45 -9.45 12.33
C LYS A 393 -8.40 -8.82 11.43
N VAL A 394 -7.70 -7.78 11.89
CA VAL A 394 -6.61 -7.13 11.11
C VAL A 394 -5.40 -8.06 11.01
N LYS A 395 -5.05 -8.78 12.08
CA LYS A 395 -3.97 -9.78 12.07
C LYS A 395 -4.28 -10.94 11.13
N GLU A 396 -5.51 -11.44 11.16
CA GLU A 396 -6.00 -12.47 10.23
C GLU A 396 -5.85 -11.99 8.79
N HIS A 397 -6.30 -10.76 8.48
CA HIS A 397 -6.18 -10.17 7.15
C HIS A 397 -4.72 -10.05 6.68
N LEU A 398 -3.81 -9.58 7.52
CA LEU A 398 -2.38 -9.50 7.20
C LEU A 398 -1.76 -10.88 6.90
N SER A 399 -2.27 -11.93 7.55
CA SER A 399 -1.82 -13.30 7.31
C SER A 399 -2.47 -13.97 6.09
N SER A 400 -3.57 -13.39 5.59
CA SER A 400 -4.41 -13.93 4.54
C SER A 400 -3.70 -14.02 3.18
N VAL A 401 -4.19 -14.92 2.32
CA VAL A 401 -3.71 -15.04 0.94
C VAL A 401 -4.02 -13.77 0.13
N LEU A 402 -5.12 -13.09 0.43
CA LEU A 402 -5.52 -11.85 -0.25
C LEU A 402 -4.45 -10.76 -0.10
N PHE A 403 -4.00 -10.51 1.13
CA PHE A 403 -2.98 -9.50 1.39
C PHE A 403 -1.61 -9.90 0.82
N LYS A 404 -1.25 -11.20 0.91
CA LYS A 404 0.02 -11.71 0.37
C LYS A 404 0.13 -11.62 -1.15
N GLU A 405 -0.98 -11.72 -1.87
CA GLU A 405 -1.03 -11.61 -3.33
C GLU A 405 -1.29 -10.18 -3.82
N ALA A 406 -1.41 -9.19 -2.92
CA ALA A 406 -1.83 -7.83 -3.25
C ALA A 406 -1.01 -7.19 -4.38
N GLY A 407 0.33 -7.32 -4.33
CA GLY A 407 1.21 -6.78 -5.36
C GLY A 407 1.00 -7.43 -6.74
N THR A 408 0.72 -8.74 -6.78
CA THR A 408 0.41 -9.45 -8.03
C THR A 408 -0.95 -9.03 -8.57
N VAL A 409 -1.96 -8.84 -7.71
CA VAL A 409 -3.27 -8.32 -8.12
C VAL A 409 -3.14 -6.90 -8.69
N THR A 410 -2.36 -6.02 -8.06
CA THR A 410 -2.05 -4.68 -8.58
C THR A 410 -1.39 -4.74 -9.95
N ALA A 411 -0.42 -5.66 -10.14
CA ALA A 411 0.21 -5.83 -11.45
C ALA A 411 -0.79 -6.28 -12.53
N VAL A 412 -1.73 -7.17 -12.20
CA VAL A 412 -2.80 -7.57 -13.12
C VAL A 412 -3.73 -6.40 -13.45
N LEU A 413 -4.09 -5.57 -12.47
CA LEU A 413 -4.87 -4.34 -12.70
C LEU A 413 -4.16 -3.41 -13.69
N CYS A 414 -2.87 -3.13 -13.48
CA CYS A 414 -2.09 -2.27 -14.36
C CYS A 414 -2.00 -2.84 -15.79
N ASN A 415 -1.84 -4.17 -15.93
CA ASN A 415 -1.85 -4.82 -17.23
C ASN A 415 -3.21 -4.67 -17.93
N GLN A 416 -4.32 -4.87 -17.23
CA GLN A 416 -5.66 -4.66 -17.80
C GLN A 416 -5.88 -3.19 -18.18
N TYR A 417 -5.42 -2.25 -17.36
CA TYR A 417 -5.51 -0.81 -17.62
C TYR A 417 -4.73 -0.39 -18.90
N ALA A 418 -3.55 -0.98 -19.12
CA ALA A 418 -2.72 -0.70 -20.29
C ALA A 418 -3.46 -0.99 -21.61
N PHE A 419 -4.28 -2.05 -21.64
CA PHE A 419 -5.07 -2.46 -22.82
C PHE A 419 -6.51 -1.92 -22.84
N ALA A 420 -6.92 -1.16 -21.82
CA ALA A 420 -8.30 -0.68 -21.68
C ALA A 420 -8.65 0.47 -22.63
N ASP A 421 -9.93 0.56 -22.98
CA ASP A 421 -10.53 1.72 -23.64
C ASP A 421 -10.63 2.92 -22.68
N GLU A 422 -10.83 4.13 -23.22
CA GLU A 422 -10.82 5.36 -22.42
C GLU A 422 -11.95 5.45 -21.39
N ASP A 423 -13.14 4.90 -21.68
CA ASP A 423 -14.27 4.93 -20.75
C ASP A 423 -13.98 4.04 -19.54
N SER A 424 -13.49 2.82 -19.80
CA SER A 424 -13.03 1.89 -18.76
C SER A 424 -11.88 2.47 -17.92
N ARG A 425 -10.91 3.16 -18.56
CA ARG A 425 -9.81 3.83 -17.85
C ARG A 425 -10.32 4.90 -16.91
N VAL A 426 -11.18 5.81 -17.38
CA VAL A 426 -11.72 6.92 -16.57
C VAL A 426 -12.51 6.40 -15.36
N GLN A 427 -13.27 5.32 -15.49
CA GLN A 427 -14.02 4.74 -14.37
C GLN A 427 -13.09 4.24 -13.25
N VAL A 428 -12.04 3.51 -13.62
CA VAL A 428 -11.09 2.92 -12.65
C VAL A 428 -10.20 3.98 -12.03
N GLU A 429 -9.77 4.95 -12.84
CA GLU A 429 -9.07 6.15 -12.38
C GLU A 429 -9.88 6.85 -11.28
N ASN A 430 -11.14 7.20 -11.56
CA ASN A 430 -11.99 7.90 -10.59
C ASN A 430 -12.17 7.10 -9.29
N GLN A 431 -12.38 5.78 -9.38
CA GLN A 431 -12.45 4.92 -8.18
C GLN A 431 -11.16 4.95 -7.36
N MET A 432 -9.99 4.96 -8.02
CA MET A 432 -8.70 5.02 -7.32
C MET A 432 -8.45 6.38 -6.67
N TRP A 433 -8.85 7.46 -7.34
CA TRP A 433 -8.75 8.83 -6.81
C TRP A 433 -9.67 9.00 -5.59
N GLU A 434 -10.92 8.53 -5.68
CA GLU A 434 -11.89 8.52 -4.59
C GLU A 434 -11.40 7.70 -3.40
N TYR A 435 -10.88 6.49 -3.64
CA TYR A 435 -10.28 5.66 -2.60
C TYR A 435 -9.16 6.38 -1.86
N SER A 436 -8.31 7.11 -2.58
CA SER A 436 -7.19 7.84 -1.98
C SER A 436 -7.66 9.02 -1.10
N GLN A 437 -8.74 9.70 -1.49
CA GLN A 437 -9.37 10.75 -0.68
C GLN A 437 -10.07 10.18 0.56
N GLU A 438 -10.76 9.05 0.42
CA GLU A 438 -11.36 8.34 1.56
C GLU A 438 -10.27 7.86 2.53
N LEU A 439 -9.19 7.28 2.01
CA LEU A 439 -8.04 6.84 2.80
C LEU A 439 -7.43 8.01 3.59
N TYR A 440 -7.19 9.15 2.95
CA TYR A 440 -6.72 10.37 3.62
C TYR A 440 -7.62 10.80 4.78
N SER A 441 -8.93 10.88 4.52
CA SER A 441 -9.90 11.37 5.50
C SER A 441 -9.95 10.45 6.72
N ASN A 442 -9.97 9.13 6.50
CA ASN A 442 -9.96 8.15 7.58
C ASN A 442 -8.62 8.12 8.33
N LEU A 443 -7.48 8.22 7.64
CA LEU A 443 -6.16 8.26 8.29
C LEU A 443 -6.00 9.51 9.16
N ARG A 444 -6.46 10.67 8.70
CA ARG A 444 -6.47 11.91 9.50
C ARG A 444 -7.28 11.71 10.77
N MET A 445 -8.48 11.14 10.66
CA MET A 445 -9.33 10.83 11.81
C MET A 445 -8.68 9.84 12.80
N ALA A 446 -8.09 8.76 12.28
CA ALA A 446 -7.38 7.78 13.10
C ALA A 446 -6.18 8.40 13.83
N ALA A 447 -5.35 9.17 13.13
CA ALA A 447 -4.17 9.81 13.70
C ALA A 447 -4.53 10.80 14.81
N LEU A 448 -5.64 11.53 14.68
CA LEU A 448 -6.14 12.43 15.72
C LEU A 448 -6.71 11.66 16.91
N ALA A 449 -7.51 10.60 16.69
CA ALA A 449 -8.16 9.84 17.75
C ALA A 449 -7.19 8.99 18.61
N TYR A 450 -6.16 8.42 17.97
CA TYR A 450 -5.18 7.55 18.62
C TYR A 450 -3.89 8.26 19.03
N ARG A 451 -3.86 9.59 18.94
CA ARG A 451 -2.66 10.36 19.25
C ARG A 451 -2.16 10.12 20.68
N GLY A 452 -0.88 9.78 20.80
CA GLY A 452 -0.23 9.52 22.09
C GLY A 452 -0.65 8.21 22.76
N LYS A 453 -1.49 7.40 22.09
CA LYS A 453 -1.86 6.05 22.53
C LYS A 453 -1.05 5.05 21.71
N ASN A 454 -0.19 4.27 22.38
CA ASN A 454 0.46 3.12 21.74
C ASN A 454 -0.59 2.03 21.53
N ASN A 455 -1.22 2.02 20.37
CA ASN A 455 -2.21 1.02 20.00
C ASN A 455 -1.61 0.05 18.98
N GLU A 456 -1.44 -1.22 19.36
CA GLU A 456 -0.97 -2.29 18.48
C GLU A 456 -1.83 -2.39 17.20
N LEU A 457 -3.13 -2.11 17.30
CA LEU A 457 -4.05 -2.05 16.16
C LEU A 457 -3.61 -1.02 15.10
N LEU A 458 -3.16 0.17 15.54
CA LEU A 458 -2.71 1.23 14.63
C LEU A 458 -1.49 0.77 13.83
N VAL A 459 -0.53 0.11 14.48
CA VAL A 459 0.67 -0.42 13.82
C VAL A 459 0.30 -1.44 12.73
N HIS A 460 -0.68 -2.30 13.00
CA HIS A 460 -1.15 -3.25 12.00
C HIS A 460 -1.91 -2.58 10.85
N LEU A 461 -2.73 -1.57 11.13
CA LEU A 461 -3.41 -0.79 10.10
C LEU A 461 -2.45 0.00 9.21
N GLU A 462 -1.40 0.59 9.79
CA GLU A 462 -0.37 1.29 9.04
C GLU A 462 0.31 0.39 8.01
N LYS A 463 0.54 -0.89 8.33
CA LYS A 463 1.11 -1.86 7.36
C LYS A 463 0.19 -2.08 6.16
N ILE A 464 -1.13 -2.13 6.37
CA ILE A 464 -2.10 -2.25 5.27
C ILE A 464 -2.14 -0.94 4.48
N ALA A 465 -2.13 0.21 5.16
CA ALA A 465 -2.11 1.52 4.52
C ALA A 465 -0.84 1.75 3.69
N GLU A 466 0.33 1.34 4.17
CA GLU A 466 1.59 1.36 3.42
C GLU A 466 1.51 0.52 2.14
N ALA A 467 0.92 -0.68 2.22
CA ALA A 467 0.72 -1.51 1.04
C ALA A 467 -0.29 -0.88 0.05
N ALA A 468 -1.34 -0.22 0.56
CA ALA A 468 -2.27 0.56 -0.26
C ALA A 468 -1.56 1.75 -0.94
N PHE A 469 -0.65 2.43 -0.24
CA PHE A 469 0.20 3.47 -0.81
C PHE A 469 1.02 2.94 -1.99
N LEU A 470 1.66 1.76 -1.86
CA LEU A 470 2.39 1.14 -2.97
C LEU A 470 1.49 0.88 -4.18
N MET A 471 0.28 0.37 -3.95
CA MET A 471 -0.69 0.12 -5.01
C MET A 471 -1.08 1.41 -5.74
N VAL A 472 -1.43 2.47 -5.01
CA VAL A 472 -1.80 3.77 -5.59
C VAL A 472 -0.64 4.37 -6.38
N VAL A 473 0.59 4.27 -5.87
CA VAL A 473 1.80 4.76 -6.56
C VAL A 473 2.03 4.03 -7.88
N VAL A 474 2.00 2.70 -7.88
CA VAL A 474 2.22 1.89 -9.09
C VAL A 474 1.12 2.16 -10.13
N PHE A 475 -0.15 2.24 -9.68
CA PHE A 475 -1.25 2.56 -10.58
C PHE A 475 -1.14 3.98 -11.17
N ALA A 476 -0.89 5.00 -10.34
CA ALA A 476 -0.72 6.38 -10.80
C ALA A 476 0.49 6.53 -11.73
N ALA A 477 1.57 5.78 -11.49
CA ALA A 477 2.71 5.73 -12.39
C ALA A 477 2.32 5.16 -13.76
N GLU A 478 1.48 4.12 -13.81
CA GLU A 478 0.97 3.58 -15.07
C GLU A 478 0.04 4.56 -15.80
N VAL A 479 -0.89 5.21 -15.08
CA VAL A 479 -1.75 6.28 -15.63
C VAL A 479 -0.90 7.39 -16.26
N SER A 480 0.15 7.84 -15.56
CA SER A 480 1.02 8.90 -16.04
C SER A 480 1.80 8.51 -17.31
N LYS A 481 2.17 7.23 -17.49
CA LYS A 481 2.85 6.75 -18.71
C LYS A 481 1.94 6.84 -19.93
N HIS A 482 0.65 6.54 -19.74
CA HIS A 482 -0.33 6.48 -20.83
C HIS A 482 -0.97 7.82 -21.17
N LYS A 483 -1.18 8.71 -20.18
CA LYS A 483 -1.95 9.95 -20.37
C LYS A 483 -1.14 11.24 -20.36
N LEU A 484 0.07 11.21 -19.80
CA LEU A 484 0.96 12.38 -19.73
C LEU A 484 2.20 12.26 -20.63
N ASN A 485 2.28 11.22 -21.45
CA ASN A 485 3.35 11.08 -22.43
C ASN A 485 2.92 11.70 -23.76
N SER A 486 3.55 12.80 -24.15
CA SER A 486 3.26 13.46 -25.44
C SER A 486 3.58 12.60 -26.67
N LYS A 487 4.36 11.52 -26.50
CA LYS A 487 4.73 10.59 -27.57
C LYS A 487 3.76 9.42 -27.73
N SER A 488 2.82 9.20 -26.81
CA SER A 488 1.83 8.12 -26.96
C SER A 488 0.68 8.55 -27.86
N SER A 489 0.24 7.67 -28.76
CA SER A 489 -0.83 7.90 -29.75
C SER A 489 -2.23 8.17 -29.18
N HIS A 490 -2.41 8.03 -27.86
CA HIS A 490 -3.67 8.29 -27.17
C HIS A 490 -3.64 9.68 -26.53
N ALA A 491 -4.73 10.43 -26.72
CA ALA A 491 -4.87 11.85 -26.39
C ALA A 491 -4.24 12.23 -25.03
N PHE A 492 -3.17 13.03 -25.09
CA PHE A 492 -2.59 13.70 -23.94
C PHE A 492 -3.68 14.47 -23.18
N ARG A 493 -3.85 14.19 -21.88
CA ARG A 493 -4.89 14.81 -21.02
C ARG A 493 -4.24 15.49 -19.82
N PRO A 494 -3.97 16.80 -19.88
CA PRO A 494 -3.28 17.52 -18.81
C PRO A 494 -4.08 17.57 -17.50
N GLU A 495 -5.40 17.41 -17.56
CA GLU A 495 -6.28 17.42 -16.38
C GLU A 495 -5.97 16.24 -15.43
N VAL A 496 -5.46 15.13 -15.98
CA VAL A 496 -5.09 13.94 -15.20
C VAL A 496 -3.85 14.20 -14.34
N ALA A 497 -2.98 15.15 -14.74
CA ALA A 497 -1.82 15.54 -13.93
C ALA A 497 -2.26 16.10 -12.58
N VAL A 498 -3.31 16.92 -12.57
CA VAL A 498 -3.89 17.47 -11.32
C VAL A 498 -4.41 16.35 -10.44
N LYS A 499 -5.18 15.40 -11.00
CA LYS A 499 -5.71 14.25 -10.24
C LYS A 499 -4.61 13.40 -9.61
N ILE A 500 -3.50 13.16 -10.33
CA ILE A 500 -2.33 12.43 -9.80
C ILE A 500 -1.70 13.20 -8.63
N LEU A 501 -1.47 14.50 -8.76
CA LEU A 501 -0.86 15.31 -7.71
C LEU A 501 -1.75 15.41 -6.46
N VAL A 502 -3.06 15.59 -6.65
CA VAL A 502 -4.04 15.57 -5.55
C VAL A 502 -4.01 14.22 -4.83
N THR A 503 -3.97 13.13 -5.60
CA THR A 503 -3.90 11.77 -5.06
C THR A 503 -2.63 11.56 -4.24
N PHE A 504 -1.47 11.96 -4.75
CA PHE A 504 -0.21 11.88 -4.00
C PHE A 504 -0.21 12.77 -2.75
N SER A 505 -0.86 13.94 -2.79
CA SER A 505 -1.04 14.77 -1.60
C SER A 505 -1.84 14.04 -0.50
N CYS A 506 -2.82 13.22 -0.89
CA CYS A 506 -3.67 12.46 0.04
C CYS A 506 -2.91 11.33 0.75
N ILE A 507 -1.89 10.75 0.09
CA ILE A 507 -1.12 9.62 0.61
C ILE A 507 0.29 10.00 1.08
N GLU A 508 0.67 11.28 1.06
CA GLU A 508 2.03 11.74 1.40
C GLU A 508 2.43 11.36 2.85
N TYR A 509 1.47 11.30 3.77
CA TYR A 509 1.72 10.87 5.15
C TYR A 509 2.31 9.45 5.25
N LEU A 510 1.92 8.56 4.33
CA LEU A 510 2.37 7.16 4.31
C LEU A 510 3.75 6.99 3.66
N ARG A 511 4.33 8.06 3.11
CA ARG A 511 5.59 8.01 2.36
C ARG A 511 6.78 7.84 3.30
N ARG A 512 7.11 6.58 3.60
CA ARG A 512 8.30 6.19 4.39
C ARG A 512 9.50 5.82 3.52
N THR A 513 9.27 5.41 2.27
CA THR A 513 10.30 4.93 1.33
C THR A 513 10.33 5.78 0.07
N ARG A 514 11.51 5.94 -0.53
CA ARG A 514 11.68 6.58 -1.84
C ARG A 514 11.45 5.54 -2.94
N LEU A 515 10.40 5.73 -3.73
CA LEU A 515 10.06 4.87 -4.87
C LEU A 515 10.33 5.63 -6.18
N PRO A 516 11.04 5.03 -7.16
CA PRO A 516 11.27 5.67 -8.45
C PRO A 516 9.95 5.94 -9.19
N GLU A 517 8.97 5.04 -9.08
CA GLU A 517 7.64 5.19 -9.70
C GLU A 517 6.92 6.44 -9.20
N TYR A 518 7.01 6.72 -7.90
CA TYR A 518 6.45 7.93 -7.30
C TYR A 518 7.12 9.18 -7.87
N THR A 519 8.46 9.21 -7.86
CA THR A 519 9.21 10.39 -8.30
C THR A 519 8.98 10.66 -9.79
N ASP A 520 8.94 9.63 -10.62
CA ASP A 520 8.66 9.76 -12.05
C ASP A 520 7.24 10.24 -12.33
N ALA A 521 6.24 9.70 -11.63
CA ALA A 521 4.85 10.12 -11.78
C ALA A 521 4.65 11.59 -11.36
N VAL A 522 5.23 12.00 -10.22
CA VAL A 522 5.23 13.41 -9.78
C VAL A 522 5.93 14.28 -10.82
N ARG A 523 7.12 13.90 -11.29
CA ARG A 523 7.88 14.69 -12.26
C ARG A 523 7.10 14.90 -13.55
N ARG A 524 6.47 13.85 -14.11
CA ARG A 524 5.63 13.97 -15.32
C ARG A 524 4.44 14.90 -15.08
N ALA A 525 3.72 14.72 -13.97
CA ALA A 525 2.57 15.56 -13.64
C ALA A 525 2.98 17.03 -13.43
N VAL A 526 4.09 17.29 -12.75
CA VAL A 526 4.65 18.63 -12.53
C VAL A 526 5.01 19.31 -13.85
N LEU A 527 5.71 18.61 -14.75
CA LEU A 527 6.04 19.16 -16.07
C LEU A 527 4.78 19.52 -16.87
N THR A 528 3.75 18.67 -16.81
CA THR A 528 2.48 18.95 -17.50
C THR A 528 1.74 20.17 -16.93
N ILE A 529 1.70 20.36 -15.61
CA ILE A 529 1.03 21.55 -15.04
C ILE A 529 1.85 22.82 -15.25
N GLN A 530 3.18 22.74 -15.28
CA GLN A 530 4.08 23.88 -15.50
C GLN A 530 3.89 24.51 -16.89
N GLU A 531 3.32 23.77 -17.84
CA GLU A 531 3.05 24.22 -19.21
C GLU A 531 1.56 24.55 -19.44
N ASN A 532 0.68 24.35 -18.44
CA ASN A 532 -0.77 24.51 -18.60
C ASN A 532 -1.40 25.35 -17.47
N ALA A 533 -1.84 26.56 -17.81
CA ALA A 533 -2.39 27.53 -16.86
C ALA A 533 -3.70 27.04 -16.21
N ALA A 534 -4.60 26.41 -16.97
CA ALA A 534 -5.86 25.88 -16.45
C ALA A 534 -5.61 24.74 -15.43
N SER A 535 -4.65 23.86 -15.71
CA SER A 535 -4.27 22.78 -14.80
C SER A 535 -3.57 23.31 -13.55
N SER A 536 -2.74 24.36 -13.70
CA SER A 536 -2.13 25.06 -12.56
C SER A 536 -3.16 25.70 -11.65
N ALA A 537 -4.16 26.40 -12.22
CA ALA A 537 -5.26 26.96 -11.45
C ALA A 537 -6.09 25.88 -10.74
N SER A 538 -6.47 24.82 -11.46
CA SER A 538 -7.21 23.68 -10.89
C SER A 538 -6.45 22.98 -9.75
N PHE A 539 -5.12 22.86 -9.86
CA PHE A 539 -4.29 22.33 -8.78
C PHE A 539 -4.34 23.20 -7.52
N VAL A 540 -4.28 24.52 -7.66
CA VAL A 540 -4.41 25.46 -6.52
C VAL A 540 -5.81 25.39 -5.91
N GLU A 541 -6.85 25.31 -6.72
CA GLU A 541 -8.23 25.18 -6.26
C GLU A 541 -8.50 23.88 -5.49
N SER A 542 -7.72 22.83 -5.76
CA SER A 542 -7.82 21.55 -5.02
C SER A 542 -7.24 21.59 -3.60
N MET A 543 -6.54 22.67 -3.22
CA MET A 543 -5.94 22.80 -1.90
C MET A 543 -7.01 22.82 -0.79
N PRO A 544 -6.75 22.18 0.36
CA PRO A 544 -7.61 22.28 1.53
C PRO A 544 -7.85 23.74 1.93
N SER A 545 -9.10 24.09 2.24
CA SER A 545 -9.44 25.47 2.60
C SER A 545 -8.84 25.89 3.95
N TYR A 546 -8.62 27.19 4.16
CA TYR A 546 -8.14 27.71 5.45
C TYR A 546 -9.02 27.26 6.64
N VAL A 547 -10.33 27.18 6.43
CA VAL A 547 -11.30 26.73 7.45
C VAL A 547 -11.09 25.25 7.79
N GLU A 548 -10.89 24.40 6.78
CA GLU A 548 -10.63 22.96 6.97
C GLU A 548 -9.30 22.68 7.69
N LEU A 549 -8.31 23.55 7.48
CA LEU A 549 -7.00 23.47 8.12
C LEU A 549 -7.07 23.85 9.61
N THR A 550 -7.86 24.86 9.96
CA THR A 550 -7.88 25.47 11.29
C THR A 550 -8.98 24.95 12.21
N LYS A 551 -10.04 24.34 11.66
CA LYS A 551 -11.14 23.75 12.43
C LYS A 551 -11.12 22.22 12.39
N PRO A 552 -11.59 21.53 13.44
CA PRO A 552 -11.79 20.09 13.39
C PRO A 552 -12.87 19.75 12.35
N GLN A 553 -12.67 18.66 11.61
CA GLN A 553 -13.75 18.06 10.83
C GLN A 553 -14.80 17.51 11.81
N VAL A 554 -16.06 17.88 11.60
CA VAL A 554 -17.19 17.50 12.47
C VAL A 554 -17.37 15.98 12.37
N SER A 555 -16.89 15.26 13.37
CA SER A 555 -17.16 13.83 13.55
C SER A 555 -17.31 13.56 15.04
N PHE A 556 -18.38 12.86 15.39
CA PHE A 556 -18.86 12.63 16.76
C PHE A 556 -17.79 12.05 17.73
N ALA A 557 -16.76 11.38 17.21
CA ALA A 557 -15.69 10.78 18.03
C ALA A 557 -14.65 11.77 18.60
N LEU A 558 -14.64 13.04 18.16
CA LEU A 558 -13.70 14.07 18.61
C LEU A 558 -14.33 15.14 19.52
N GLU A 559 -15.59 14.95 19.92
CA GLU A 559 -16.31 15.90 20.76
C GLU A 559 -15.61 16.02 22.14
N GLY A 560 -14.99 17.19 22.39
CA GLY A 560 -14.22 17.49 23.61
C GLY A 560 -12.69 17.57 23.44
N MET A 561 -12.11 17.17 22.30
CA MET A 561 -10.67 17.32 22.03
C MET A 561 -10.34 18.74 21.51
N ARG A 562 -9.41 19.45 22.17
CA ARG A 562 -8.88 20.73 21.66
C ARG A 562 -8.04 20.49 20.40
N TYR A 563 -8.65 20.67 19.24
CA TYR A 563 -7.95 20.59 17.95
C TYR A 563 -6.86 21.66 17.86
N THR A 564 -5.66 21.25 17.46
CA THR A 564 -4.53 22.14 17.18
C THR A 564 -3.99 21.80 15.80
N TRP A 565 -4.13 22.72 14.84
CA TRP A 565 -3.78 22.50 13.44
C TRP A 565 -2.31 22.10 13.23
N SER A 566 -1.37 22.70 13.98
CA SER A 566 0.07 22.45 13.88
C SER A 566 0.51 21.07 14.39
N LYS A 567 -0.44 20.30 14.88
CA LYS A 567 -0.24 18.99 15.47
C LYS A 567 -0.94 17.88 14.66
N ASP A 568 -1.61 18.22 13.57
CA ASP A 568 -2.22 17.29 12.62
C ASP A 568 -1.16 16.87 11.59
N GLU A 569 -0.50 15.75 11.85
CA GLU A 569 0.63 15.27 11.03
C GLU A 569 0.20 14.85 9.62
N VAL A 570 -1.01 14.29 9.48
CA VAL A 570 -1.55 13.83 8.19
C VAL A 570 -1.86 15.03 7.30
N GLN A 571 -2.56 16.04 7.83
CA GLN A 571 -2.83 17.28 7.11
C GLN A 571 -1.53 18.03 6.79
N THR A 572 -0.59 18.07 7.73
CA THR A 572 0.71 18.73 7.55
C THR A 572 1.51 18.08 6.42
N ALA A 573 1.53 16.75 6.32
CA ALA A 573 2.18 16.04 5.22
C ALA A 573 1.54 16.38 3.86
N ARG A 574 0.20 16.40 3.80
CA ARG A 574 -0.53 16.83 2.60
C ARG A 574 -0.18 18.26 2.18
N MET A 575 -0.12 19.19 3.13
CA MET A 575 0.23 20.58 2.82
C MET A 575 1.69 20.76 2.43
N LEU A 576 2.61 20.01 3.04
CA LEU A 576 4.01 20.00 2.64
C LEU A 576 4.19 19.56 1.18
N PHE A 577 3.38 18.61 0.69
CA PHE A 577 3.37 18.23 -0.71
C PHE A 577 2.97 19.41 -1.61
N TYR A 578 1.85 20.08 -1.33
CA TYR A 578 1.43 21.27 -2.10
C TYR A 578 2.49 22.38 -2.10
N LEU A 579 3.05 22.71 -0.93
CA LEU A 579 4.07 23.77 -0.80
C LEU A 579 5.36 23.46 -1.58
N ARG A 580 5.64 22.19 -1.88
CA ARG A 580 6.78 21.77 -2.71
C ARG A 580 6.49 21.81 -4.20
N VAL A 581 5.23 21.62 -4.59
CA VAL A 581 4.81 21.62 -6.00
C VAL A 581 4.51 23.05 -6.48
N LEU A 582 3.87 23.88 -5.66
CA LEU A 582 3.48 25.25 -6.05
C LEU A 582 4.61 26.10 -6.68
N PRO A 583 5.87 26.07 -6.18
CA PRO A 583 6.96 26.83 -6.78
C PRO A 583 7.19 26.55 -8.28
N THR A 584 6.90 25.33 -8.75
CA THR A 584 7.20 24.93 -10.13
C THR A 584 6.19 25.45 -11.15
N CYS A 585 4.99 25.81 -10.73
CA CYS A 585 3.92 26.33 -11.60
C CYS A 585 3.50 27.77 -11.26
N ILE A 586 4.19 28.43 -10.33
CA ILE A 586 3.77 29.72 -9.76
C ILE A 586 3.64 30.87 -10.75
N ILE A 587 4.35 30.77 -11.88
CA ILE A 587 4.32 31.75 -12.98
C ILE A 587 2.95 31.73 -13.66
N LEU A 588 2.31 30.56 -13.76
CA LEU A 588 1.02 30.39 -14.42
C LEU A 588 -0.18 30.62 -13.48
N ILE A 589 0.05 30.86 -12.18
CA ILE A 589 -1.02 31.08 -11.20
C ILE A 589 -1.43 32.56 -11.23
N PRO A 590 -2.71 32.90 -11.49
CA PRO A 590 -3.21 34.26 -11.43
C PRO A 590 -3.00 34.91 -10.05
N ALA A 591 -2.68 36.20 -10.02
CA ALA A 591 -2.43 36.93 -8.76
C ALA A 591 -3.63 36.88 -7.82
N SER A 592 -4.85 37.03 -8.35
CA SER A 592 -6.10 36.93 -7.58
C SER A 592 -6.27 35.57 -6.91
N LEU A 593 -5.97 34.48 -7.62
CA LEU A 593 -6.03 33.12 -7.09
C LEU A 593 -4.97 32.87 -6.01
N PHE A 594 -3.74 33.35 -6.25
CA PHE A 594 -2.66 33.26 -5.28
C PHE A 594 -3.00 34.02 -3.99
N GLY A 595 -3.46 35.27 -4.10
CA GLY A 595 -3.83 36.10 -2.95
C GLY A 595 -4.99 35.53 -2.15
N LYS A 596 -5.99 34.93 -2.83
CA LYS A 596 -7.18 34.38 -2.19
C LYS A 596 -6.94 33.03 -1.52
N LEU A 597 -6.22 32.11 -2.17
CA LEU A 597 -6.11 30.72 -1.72
C LEU A 597 -4.72 30.38 -1.16
N VAL A 598 -3.65 30.77 -1.85
CA VAL A 598 -2.29 30.34 -1.51
C VAL A 598 -1.71 31.17 -0.36
N ALA A 599 -1.78 32.49 -0.45
CA ALA A 599 -1.14 33.38 0.53
C ALA A 599 -1.60 33.15 1.98
N PRO A 600 -2.91 33.03 2.30
CA PRO A 600 -3.35 32.81 3.68
C PRO A 600 -2.83 31.49 4.26
N ILE A 601 -2.81 30.43 3.45
CA ILE A 601 -2.34 29.10 3.85
C ILE A 601 -0.82 29.08 3.99
N MET A 602 -0.10 29.69 3.05
CA MET A 602 1.36 29.83 3.10
C MET A 602 1.81 30.53 4.38
N PHE A 603 1.16 31.64 4.76
CA PHE A 603 1.49 32.36 6.00
C PHE A 603 1.15 31.57 7.26
N LEU A 604 0.03 30.83 7.28
CA LEU A 604 -0.28 29.91 8.38
C LEU A 604 0.86 28.90 8.57
N TYR A 605 1.30 28.25 7.50
CA TYR A 605 2.35 27.22 7.57
C TYR A 605 3.76 27.78 7.74
N MET A 606 3.99 29.06 7.49
CA MET A 606 5.25 29.74 7.83
C MET A 606 5.47 29.80 9.34
N GLN A 607 4.39 29.79 10.13
CA GLN A 607 4.41 29.72 11.59
C GLN A 607 4.35 28.28 12.12
N HIS A 608 4.50 27.27 11.26
CA HIS A 608 4.44 25.87 11.69
C HIS A 608 5.74 25.45 12.40
N PRO A 609 5.68 24.74 13.55
CA PRO A 609 6.87 24.36 14.32
C PRO A 609 7.81 23.39 13.58
N ASN A 610 7.31 22.65 12.59
CA ASN A 610 8.14 21.82 11.71
C ASN A 610 8.89 22.69 10.69
N GLU A 611 10.21 22.78 10.86
CA GLU A 611 11.11 23.58 10.02
C GLU A 611 10.98 23.26 8.52
N LYS A 612 10.78 21.99 8.14
CA LYS A 612 10.65 21.59 6.73
C LYS A 612 9.44 22.25 6.07
N VAL A 613 8.37 22.43 6.83
CA VAL A 613 7.10 23.02 6.38
C VAL A 613 7.23 24.53 6.30
N ALA A 614 7.76 25.15 7.36
CA ALA A 614 8.03 26.59 7.37
C ALA A 614 8.97 26.98 6.22
N ARG A 615 10.05 26.23 5.98
CA ARG A 615 10.98 26.46 4.86
C ARG A 615 10.30 26.33 3.50
N ALA A 616 9.41 25.34 3.32
CA ALA A 616 8.65 25.21 2.08
C ALA A 616 7.71 26.41 1.85
N SER A 617 7.04 26.92 2.90
CA SER A 617 6.24 28.15 2.81
C SER A 617 7.07 29.37 2.41
N HIS A 618 8.28 29.53 2.97
CA HIS A 618 9.21 30.57 2.53
C HIS A 618 9.58 30.44 1.05
N SER A 619 9.83 29.21 0.59
CA SER A 619 10.13 28.94 -0.83
C SER A 619 8.99 29.36 -1.76
N VAL A 620 7.72 29.15 -1.36
CA VAL A 620 6.56 29.56 -2.17
C VAL A 620 6.54 31.09 -2.34
N LEU A 621 6.75 31.85 -1.25
CA LEU A 621 6.81 33.31 -1.33
C LEU A 621 7.97 33.77 -2.21
N VAL A 622 9.15 33.20 -2.02
CA VAL A 622 10.34 33.53 -2.83
C VAL A 622 10.07 33.30 -4.31
N SER A 623 9.50 32.15 -4.67
CA SER A 623 9.15 31.85 -6.06
C SER A 623 8.08 32.80 -6.60
N PHE A 624 7.11 33.22 -5.78
CA PHE A 624 6.11 34.22 -6.17
C PHE A 624 6.75 35.57 -6.45
N LEU A 625 7.60 36.07 -5.54
CA LEU A 625 8.31 37.34 -5.71
C LEU A 625 9.22 37.31 -6.96
N SER A 626 9.90 36.19 -7.18
CA SER A 626 10.85 36.00 -8.29
C SER A 626 10.18 35.75 -9.65
N SER A 627 8.88 35.44 -9.67
CA SER A 627 8.16 35.17 -10.91
C SER A 627 8.10 36.41 -11.82
N GLY A 628 8.39 36.21 -13.11
CA GLY A 628 8.43 37.27 -14.13
C GLY A 628 7.06 37.89 -14.44
N SER A 629 7.11 38.98 -15.19
CA SER A 629 5.96 39.81 -15.57
C SER A 629 5.35 39.35 -16.91
N ASP A 630 4.18 38.71 -16.87
CA ASP A 630 3.30 38.58 -18.04
C ASP A 630 2.08 39.51 -17.89
N ALA A 631 1.32 39.66 -18.98
CA ALA A 631 0.42 40.76 -19.40
C ALA A 631 -0.52 41.45 -18.38
N ASP A 632 -0.75 40.88 -17.19
CA ASP A 632 -1.53 41.49 -16.08
C ASP A 632 -0.57 42.09 -15.02
N GLN A 633 0.30 43.00 -15.45
CA GLN A 633 1.48 43.44 -14.69
C GLN A 633 1.15 44.17 -13.37
N ASP A 634 0.10 45.00 -13.35
CA ASP A 634 -0.18 45.87 -12.20
C ASP A 634 -0.69 45.07 -10.99
N ASP A 635 -1.67 44.18 -11.19
CA ASP A 635 -2.28 43.42 -10.10
C ASP A 635 -1.29 42.47 -9.39
N ARG A 636 -0.37 41.86 -10.14
CA ARG A 636 0.64 40.95 -9.57
C ARG A 636 1.72 41.71 -8.81
N LEU A 637 2.21 42.83 -9.35
CA LEU A 637 3.20 43.66 -8.67
C LEU A 637 2.62 44.27 -7.39
N ASP A 638 1.40 44.81 -7.47
CA ASP A 638 0.64 45.30 -6.31
C ASP A 638 0.52 44.24 -5.22
N LEU A 639 0.18 43.01 -5.59
CA LEU A 639 0.05 41.93 -4.64
C LEU A 639 1.41 41.57 -4.02
N LYS A 640 2.50 41.52 -4.81
CA LYS A 640 3.85 41.28 -4.29
C LYS A 640 4.21 42.30 -3.21
N GLU A 641 3.99 43.59 -3.48
CA GLU A 641 4.29 44.66 -2.51
C GLU A 641 3.43 44.54 -1.24
N LYS A 642 2.12 44.32 -1.38
CA LYS A 642 1.18 44.15 -0.25
C LYS A 642 1.58 42.98 0.66
N LEU A 643 2.01 41.86 0.07
CA LEU A 643 2.38 40.66 0.83
C LEU A 643 3.68 40.83 1.62
N VAL A 644 4.62 41.69 1.18
CA VAL A 644 5.90 41.90 1.85
C VAL A 644 5.73 42.46 3.26
N PHE A 645 4.82 43.40 3.45
CA PHE A 645 4.58 44.00 4.77
C PHE A 645 4.19 42.93 5.80
N TYR A 646 3.23 42.09 5.43
CA TYR A 646 2.76 41.01 6.31
C TYR A 646 3.81 39.91 6.48
N TYR A 647 4.56 39.59 5.43
CA TYR A 647 5.65 38.63 5.48
C TYR A 647 6.74 39.05 6.48
N MET A 648 7.23 40.29 6.38
CA MET A 648 8.29 40.79 7.24
C MET A 648 7.84 40.84 8.70
N GLN A 649 6.59 41.22 8.94
CA GLN A 649 6.01 41.18 10.28
C GLN A 649 6.04 39.75 10.85
N ILE A 650 5.43 38.78 10.17
CA ILE A 650 5.34 37.40 10.68
C ILE A 650 6.72 36.76 10.84
N ALA A 651 7.57 36.87 9.81
CA ALA A 651 8.87 36.22 9.80
C ALA A 651 9.77 36.75 10.93
N LEU A 652 9.74 38.06 11.19
CA LEU A 652 10.55 38.65 12.25
C LEU A 652 9.93 38.47 13.64
N GLU A 653 8.60 38.47 13.79
CA GLU A 653 7.94 38.18 15.06
C GLU A 653 8.31 36.77 15.57
N ALA A 654 8.26 35.77 14.68
CA ALA A 654 8.53 34.37 15.01
C ALA A 654 10.03 33.98 15.01
N TYR A 655 10.93 34.92 14.70
CA TYR A 655 12.38 34.73 14.76
C TYR A 655 12.99 35.31 16.06
N PRO A 656 13.94 34.62 16.71
CA PRO A 656 14.38 33.25 16.46
C PRO A 656 13.38 32.21 16.99
N GLY A 657 13.37 31.01 16.40
CA GLY A 657 12.55 29.90 16.87
C GLY A 657 11.90 29.16 15.70
N ILE A 658 10.68 29.57 15.35
CA ILE A 658 9.88 28.90 14.31
C ILE A 658 10.40 29.26 12.91
N THR A 659 10.72 30.54 12.69
CA THR A 659 11.16 31.02 11.37
C THR A 659 12.58 30.52 11.06
N PRO A 660 12.77 29.72 10.00
CA PRO A 660 14.10 29.28 9.59
C PRO A 660 14.90 30.45 9.00
N TYR A 661 16.13 30.64 9.49
CA TYR A 661 17.01 31.73 9.03
C TYR A 661 17.21 31.71 7.51
N GLU A 662 17.52 30.55 6.93
CA GLU A 662 17.73 30.40 5.48
C GLU A 662 16.50 30.83 4.67
N GLY A 663 15.30 30.43 5.11
CA GLY A 663 14.03 30.81 4.47
C GLY A 663 13.73 32.31 4.58
N MET A 664 14.06 32.92 5.72
CA MET A 664 13.94 34.37 5.89
C MET A 664 14.94 35.13 5.01
N THR A 665 16.19 34.69 4.96
CA THR A 665 17.24 35.36 4.17
C THR A 665 16.97 35.29 2.67
N SER A 666 16.46 34.17 2.17
CA SER A 666 16.07 34.03 0.76
C SER A 666 14.86 34.89 0.42
N GLY A 667 13.89 35.00 1.33
CA GLY A 667 12.76 35.93 1.21
C GLY A 667 13.21 37.39 1.13
N VAL A 668 14.07 37.82 2.07
CA VAL A 668 14.66 39.18 2.07
C VAL A 668 15.43 39.44 0.78
N ALA A 669 16.26 38.49 0.33
CA ALA A 669 16.99 38.62 -0.92
C ALA A 669 16.05 38.74 -2.13
N ALA A 670 14.94 37.98 -2.15
CA ALA A 670 13.95 38.04 -3.21
C ALA A 670 13.20 39.39 -3.24
N ILE A 671 12.84 39.93 -2.06
CA ILE A 671 12.21 41.25 -1.92
C ILE A 671 13.10 42.32 -2.55
N VAL A 672 14.38 42.32 -2.18
CA VAL A 672 15.34 43.35 -2.59
C VAL A 672 15.70 43.25 -4.08
N ARG A 673 15.73 42.03 -4.65
CA ARG A 673 16.13 41.80 -6.05
C ARG A 673 15.00 41.91 -7.06
N HIS A 674 13.77 41.55 -6.68
CA HIS A 674 12.68 41.35 -7.63
C HIS A 674 11.54 42.36 -7.51
N LEU A 675 11.55 43.23 -6.50
CA LEU A 675 10.66 44.39 -6.47
C LEU A 675 11.29 45.59 -7.19
N PRO A 676 10.46 46.52 -7.69
CA PRO A 676 10.96 47.75 -8.29
C PRO A 676 11.87 48.53 -7.34
N ALA A 677 12.95 49.11 -7.89
CA ALA A 677 13.81 50.03 -7.16
C ALA A 677 12.95 51.20 -6.63
N GLY A 678 13.06 51.47 -5.33
CA GLY A 678 12.23 52.49 -4.67
C GLY A 678 10.87 52.01 -4.13
N SER A 679 10.55 50.71 -4.22
CA SER A 679 9.33 50.17 -3.61
C SER A 679 9.30 50.40 -2.08
N PRO A 680 8.19 50.92 -1.51
CA PRO A 680 8.02 51.09 -0.06
C PRO A 680 8.24 49.80 0.74
N ALA A 681 7.93 48.65 0.14
CA ALA A 681 8.14 47.34 0.72
C ALA A 681 9.62 47.02 1.00
N ILE A 682 10.54 47.48 0.15
CA ILE A 682 11.99 47.30 0.35
C ILE A 682 12.46 48.13 1.54
N PHE A 683 12.04 49.40 1.61
CA PHE A 683 12.39 50.27 2.73
C PHE A 683 11.83 49.74 4.05
N TYR A 684 10.58 49.28 4.07
CA TYR A 684 9.98 48.64 5.23
C TYR A 684 10.71 47.37 5.66
N CYS A 685 11.14 46.54 4.71
CA CYS A 685 11.95 45.35 4.97
C CYS A 685 13.26 45.70 5.68
N ILE A 686 14.02 46.66 5.16
CA ILE A 686 15.28 47.13 5.75
C ILE A 686 15.04 47.67 7.16
N HIS A 687 14.06 48.55 7.33
CA HIS A 687 13.74 49.14 8.62
C HIS A 687 13.35 48.07 9.66
N SER A 688 12.51 47.11 9.27
CA SER A 688 12.08 46.02 10.15
C SER A 688 13.23 45.11 10.56
N LEU A 689 14.17 44.83 9.65
CA LEU A 689 15.39 44.06 9.97
C LEU A 689 16.29 44.80 10.97
N VAL A 690 16.48 46.11 10.78
CA VAL A 690 17.26 46.94 11.71
C VAL A 690 16.60 47.01 13.09
N ALA A 691 15.28 47.21 13.14
CA ALA A 691 14.52 47.20 14.39
C ALA A 691 14.66 45.85 15.11
N LYS A 692 14.56 44.73 14.36
CA LYS A 692 14.72 43.38 14.92
C LYS A 692 16.15 43.10 15.39
N ALA A 693 17.16 43.50 14.61
CA ALA A 693 18.57 43.37 15.00
C ALA A 693 18.85 44.11 16.32
N THR A 694 18.35 45.34 16.43
CA THR A 694 18.48 46.16 17.64
C THR A 694 17.84 45.50 18.87
N ASP A 695 16.64 44.95 18.72
CA ASP A 695 15.94 44.22 19.79
C ASP A 695 16.71 42.96 20.22
N LEU A 696 17.18 42.16 19.25
CA LEU A 696 17.93 40.93 19.53
C LEU A 696 19.28 41.22 20.18
N CYS A 697 20.05 42.20 19.68
CA CYS A 697 21.32 42.60 20.30
C CYS A 697 21.08 43.06 21.75
N ARG A 698 20.07 43.89 21.99
CA ARG A 698 19.73 44.36 23.36
C ARG A 698 19.36 43.21 24.29
N LYS A 699 18.57 42.24 23.82
CA LYS A 699 18.19 41.05 24.59
C LYS A 699 19.39 40.15 24.87
N ALA A 700 20.23 39.91 23.87
CA ALA A 700 21.39 39.05 23.99
C ALA A 700 22.42 39.65 24.95
N MET A 701 22.65 40.97 24.87
CA MET A 701 23.50 41.69 25.82
C MET A 701 23.02 41.67 27.27
N ARG A 702 21.70 41.57 27.52
CA ARG A 702 21.18 41.39 28.88
C ARG A 702 21.45 40.00 29.44
N GLN A 703 21.64 39.00 28.56
CA GLN A 703 21.92 37.62 28.95
C GLN A 703 23.42 37.37 29.09
N ASP A 704 24.22 37.90 28.16
CA ASP A 704 25.67 37.81 28.18
C ASP A 704 26.30 39.17 27.82
N ALA A 705 26.94 39.80 28.79
CA ALA A 705 27.63 41.07 28.59
C ALA A 705 28.91 40.94 27.74
N ALA A 706 29.46 39.73 27.60
CA ALA A 706 30.71 39.45 26.89
C ALA A 706 30.50 38.91 25.46
N ILE A 707 29.25 38.92 24.96
CA ILE A 707 28.82 38.35 23.67
C ILE A 707 29.68 38.76 22.46
N TRP A 708 30.18 39.99 22.47
CA TRP A 708 31.00 40.57 21.40
C TRP A 708 32.40 39.95 21.33
N LYS A 709 32.89 39.34 22.41
CA LYS A 709 34.19 38.65 22.44
C LYS A 709 34.16 37.28 21.75
N THR A 710 32.98 36.67 21.63
CA THR A 710 32.77 35.36 20.97
C THR A 710 32.08 35.49 19.61
N TRP A 711 32.05 36.70 19.04
CA TRP A 711 31.28 37.03 17.85
C TRP A 711 31.69 36.25 16.60
N GLU A 712 32.99 36.12 16.31
CA GLU A 712 33.50 35.61 15.03
C GLU A 712 33.13 34.14 14.73
N GLY A 713 32.72 33.37 15.75
CA GLY A 713 32.21 31.99 15.62
C GLY A 713 30.77 31.77 16.11
N SER A 714 30.04 32.81 16.53
CA SER A 714 28.73 32.63 17.15
C SER A 714 27.66 32.22 16.12
N SER A 715 26.78 31.28 16.50
CA SER A 715 25.58 30.93 15.74
C SER A 715 24.36 31.76 16.16
N GLU A 716 24.60 32.88 16.84
CA GLU A 716 23.57 33.63 17.53
C GLU A 716 22.59 34.31 16.57
N PRO A 717 21.31 34.42 16.97
CA PRO A 717 20.29 35.09 16.16
C PRO A 717 20.60 36.56 15.85
N CYS A 718 21.18 37.30 16.79
CA CYS A 718 21.54 38.71 16.60
C CYS A 718 22.61 38.86 15.51
N LYS A 719 23.68 38.07 15.56
CA LYS A 719 24.72 38.03 14.52
C LYS A 719 24.15 37.68 13.16
N LYS A 720 23.33 36.63 13.07
CA LYS A 720 22.70 36.22 11.82
C LYS A 720 21.92 37.34 11.12
N ILE A 721 21.18 38.17 11.87
CA ILE A 721 20.49 39.34 11.28
C ILE A 721 21.49 40.45 10.92
N SER A 722 22.48 40.74 11.77
CA SER A 722 23.55 41.70 11.45
C SER A 722 24.28 41.32 10.16
N ASP A 723 24.70 40.07 10.02
CA ASP A 723 25.36 39.55 8.82
C ASP A 723 24.46 39.70 7.59
N LEU A 724 23.16 39.47 7.73
CA LEU A 724 22.17 39.66 6.66
C LEU A 724 22.08 41.14 6.27
N LEU A 725 21.96 42.05 7.23
CA LEU A 725 21.94 43.50 7.00
C LEU A 725 23.21 43.98 6.28
N LEU A 726 24.37 43.47 6.68
CA LEU A 726 25.64 43.78 6.01
C LEU A 726 25.70 43.20 4.59
N ARG A 727 25.17 41.99 4.37
CA ARG A 727 25.05 41.40 3.01
C ARG A 727 24.10 42.18 2.11
N LEU A 728 23.14 42.93 2.66
CA LEU A 728 22.25 43.76 1.84
C LEU A 728 23.00 44.87 1.10
N ILE A 729 24.16 45.33 1.59
CA ILE A 729 24.97 46.38 0.97
C ILE A 729 25.32 46.02 -0.49
N SER A 730 25.65 44.76 -0.74
CA SER A 730 26.00 44.25 -2.08
C SER A 730 24.78 43.83 -2.91
N LEU A 731 23.57 43.82 -2.33
CA LEU A 731 22.36 43.28 -2.98
C LEU A 731 21.32 44.34 -3.34
N VAL A 732 21.19 45.41 -2.55
CA VAL A 732 20.16 46.45 -2.78
C VAL A 732 20.45 47.24 -4.03
N ASP A 733 19.42 47.73 -4.70
CA ASP A 733 19.60 48.70 -5.79
C ASP A 733 20.32 49.97 -5.29
N ILE A 734 21.06 50.63 -6.20
CA ILE A 734 21.82 51.85 -5.88
C ILE A 734 20.92 52.97 -5.34
N GLN A 735 19.64 53.02 -5.73
CA GLN A 735 18.67 54.00 -5.23
C GLN A 735 18.24 53.75 -3.78
N VAL A 736 18.30 52.49 -3.32
CA VAL A 736 17.94 52.10 -1.95
C VAL A 736 19.16 52.15 -1.02
N LEU A 737 20.37 52.03 -1.57
CA LEU A 737 21.63 52.01 -0.83
C LEU A 737 21.79 53.16 0.18
N PRO A 738 21.52 54.45 -0.16
CA PRO A 738 21.66 55.55 0.81
C PRO A 738 20.81 55.37 2.07
N TYR A 739 19.58 54.86 1.92
CA TYR A 739 18.70 54.59 3.05
C TYR A 739 19.21 53.45 3.93
N LEU A 740 19.67 52.35 3.31
CA LEU A 740 20.28 51.23 4.02
C LEU A 740 21.49 51.69 4.84
N LEU A 741 22.40 52.47 4.23
CA LEU A 741 23.60 52.99 4.89
C LEU A 741 23.24 53.91 6.06
N LYS A 742 22.21 54.75 5.93
CA LYS A 742 21.70 55.56 7.04
C LYS A 742 21.19 54.70 8.20
N GLN A 743 20.32 53.73 7.92
CA GLN A 743 19.77 52.85 8.97
C GLN A 743 20.84 51.97 9.63
N LEU A 744 21.83 51.49 8.88
CA LEU A 744 22.98 50.77 9.40
C LEU A 744 23.85 51.64 10.31
N ALA A 745 24.10 52.89 9.93
CA ALA A 745 24.86 53.83 10.76
C ALA A 745 24.17 54.07 12.10
N GLU A 746 22.86 54.34 12.09
CA GLU A 746 22.05 54.50 13.31
C GLU A 746 22.10 53.26 14.19
N PHE A 747 21.99 52.06 13.60
CA PHE A 747 22.11 50.79 14.32
C PHE A 747 23.47 50.59 14.99
N ILE A 748 24.57 50.85 14.27
CA ILE A 748 25.93 50.63 14.76
C ILE A 748 26.27 51.61 15.88
N VAL A 749 25.90 52.89 15.74
CA VAL A 749 26.14 53.92 16.77
C VAL A 749 25.42 53.58 18.08
N LEU A 750 24.27 52.89 18.02
CA LEU A 750 23.53 52.43 19.20
C LEU A 750 24.15 51.21 19.89
N GLN A 751 25.13 50.53 19.29
CA GLN A 751 25.83 49.41 19.90
C GLN A 751 26.88 49.88 20.93
N PRO A 752 27.31 49.02 21.87
CA PRO A 752 28.42 49.33 22.77
C PRO A 752 29.75 49.40 22.01
N LYS A 753 30.79 49.96 22.62
CA LYS A 753 32.10 50.14 21.97
C LYS A 753 32.69 48.85 21.40
N ASP A 754 32.62 47.75 22.15
CA ASP A 754 33.10 46.45 21.66
C ASP A 754 32.33 45.98 20.41
N GLY A 755 30.99 46.18 20.39
CA GLY A 755 30.17 45.85 19.22
C GLY A 755 30.33 46.81 18.05
N GLN A 756 30.56 48.10 18.31
CA GLN A 756 30.93 49.08 17.29
C GLN A 756 32.20 48.65 16.57
N ASN A 757 33.24 48.28 17.32
CA ASN A 757 34.52 47.86 16.76
C ASN A 757 34.36 46.59 15.90
N VAL A 758 33.68 45.56 16.42
CA VAL A 758 33.47 44.30 15.70
C VAL A 758 32.68 44.49 14.39
N LEU A 759 31.58 45.26 14.42
CA LEU A 759 30.78 45.52 13.21
C LEU A 759 31.50 46.42 12.21
N LEU A 760 32.32 47.36 12.68
CA LEU A 760 33.18 48.19 11.83
C LEU A 760 34.25 47.35 11.15
N ASP A 761 34.92 46.45 11.86
CA ASP A 761 35.94 45.57 11.29
C ASP A 761 35.34 44.67 10.20
N GLU A 762 34.15 44.11 10.42
CA GLU A 762 33.45 43.32 9.40
C GLU A 762 33.04 44.17 8.18
N LEU A 763 32.62 45.42 8.40
CA LEU A 763 32.34 46.38 7.33
C LEU A 763 33.59 46.75 6.54
N TYR A 764 34.73 46.98 7.21
CA TYR A 764 36.01 47.24 6.56
C TYR A 764 36.40 46.06 5.65
N SER A 765 36.29 44.82 6.14
CA SER A 765 36.54 43.62 5.33
C SER A 765 35.63 43.58 4.10
N LYS A 766 34.31 43.75 4.28
CA LYS A 766 33.34 43.70 3.16
C LYS A 766 33.53 44.81 2.13
N VAL A 767 33.87 46.03 2.57
CA VAL A 767 34.12 47.14 1.65
C VAL A 767 35.47 46.98 0.93
N ALA A 768 36.49 46.46 1.61
CA ALA A 768 37.78 46.15 1.00
C ALA A 768 37.64 45.09 -0.11
N GLU A 769 36.92 44.01 0.19
CA GLU A 769 36.61 42.88 -0.71
C GLU A 769 35.61 43.22 -1.82
N SER A 770 34.92 44.36 -1.77
CA SER A 770 33.94 44.74 -2.78
C SER A 770 34.63 45.15 -4.09
N ASP A 771 34.35 44.43 -5.17
CA ASP A 771 34.80 44.75 -6.54
C ASP A 771 33.85 45.72 -7.28
N ASP A 772 32.70 46.09 -6.69
CA ASP A 772 31.74 47.01 -7.31
C ASP A 772 32.28 48.45 -7.34
N VAL A 773 32.84 48.83 -8.49
CA VAL A 773 33.44 50.15 -8.75
C VAL A 773 32.43 51.30 -8.60
N THR A 774 31.13 51.03 -8.74
CA THR A 774 30.09 52.06 -8.62
C THR A 774 29.73 52.35 -7.16
N ARG A 775 29.70 51.32 -6.31
CA ARG A 775 29.36 51.45 -4.88
C ARG A 775 30.55 51.81 -4.02
N LYS A 776 31.74 51.27 -4.33
CA LYS A 776 32.93 51.36 -3.49
C LYS A 776 33.28 52.80 -3.06
N PRO A 777 33.24 53.83 -3.93
CA PRO A 777 33.52 55.20 -3.52
C PRO A 777 32.54 55.73 -2.46
N VAL A 778 31.25 55.45 -2.62
CA VAL A 778 30.19 55.86 -1.68
C VAL A 778 30.39 55.12 -0.34
N LEU A 779 30.66 53.82 -0.40
CA LEU A 779 30.87 52.99 0.79
C LEU A 779 32.11 53.42 1.59
N VAL A 780 33.23 53.70 0.92
CA VAL A 780 34.47 54.16 1.58
C VAL A 780 34.23 55.51 2.28
N SER A 781 33.62 56.47 1.59
CA SER A 781 33.31 57.80 2.15
C SER A 781 32.37 57.70 3.36
N TRP A 782 31.32 56.89 3.24
CA TRP A 782 30.37 56.64 4.33
C TRP A 782 31.03 55.93 5.51
N LEU A 783 31.86 54.90 5.28
CA LEU A 783 32.53 54.13 6.33
C LEU A 783 33.52 54.99 7.11
N HIS A 784 34.25 55.89 6.46
CA HIS A 784 35.08 56.89 7.15
C HIS A 784 34.25 57.81 8.05
N SER A 785 33.09 58.27 7.57
CA SER A 785 32.18 59.11 8.34
C SER A 785 31.61 58.36 9.55
N LEU A 786 31.23 57.09 9.38
CA LEU A 786 30.73 56.24 10.45
C LEU A 786 31.81 55.96 11.51
N SER A 787 33.04 55.64 11.08
CA SER A 787 34.18 55.43 11.97
C SER A 787 34.48 56.66 12.82
N TYR A 788 34.39 57.86 12.23
CA TYR A 788 34.51 59.12 12.97
C TYR A 788 33.43 59.25 14.07
N LEU A 789 32.17 58.95 13.75
CA LEU A 789 31.05 58.97 14.72
C LEU A 789 31.20 57.92 15.83
N CYS A 790 31.80 56.77 15.52
CA CYS A 790 32.05 55.72 16.50
C CYS A 790 33.34 55.93 17.30
N SER A 791 34.18 56.90 16.93
CA SER A 791 35.36 57.26 17.71
C SER A 791 34.94 57.83 19.07
N PRO A 792 35.73 57.64 20.15
CA PRO A 792 35.42 58.25 21.43
C PRO A 792 35.52 59.77 21.30
N THR A 793 34.37 60.46 21.32
CA THR A 793 34.33 61.87 21.69
C THR A 793 34.84 61.96 23.12
N LYS A 794 36.06 62.48 23.29
CA LYS A 794 36.51 62.96 24.60
C LYS A 794 35.47 63.95 25.11
N SER A 795 34.61 63.52 26.02
CA SER A 795 33.79 64.43 26.80
C SER A 795 34.77 65.30 27.60
N THR A 796 34.94 66.54 27.15
CA THR A 796 35.46 67.61 27.98
C THR A 796 34.47 67.81 29.12
N VAL A 797 34.63 67.03 30.18
CA VAL A 797 34.13 67.37 31.51
C VAL A 797 35.02 68.51 32.00
N LYS A 798 34.55 69.74 31.78
CA LYS A 798 34.90 70.83 32.68
C LYS A 798 34.22 70.51 33.99
N ASP A 799 35.01 70.16 35.01
CA ASP A 799 34.69 70.56 36.37
C ASP A 799 35.96 70.85 37.17
N GLY A 800 35.85 71.93 37.94
CA GLY A 800 36.92 72.71 38.54
C GLY A 800 37.76 72.03 39.62
N ASN A 801 38.93 72.65 39.81
CA ASN A 801 39.66 72.83 41.06
C ASN A 801 40.33 71.61 41.71
N ALA A 802 41.66 71.54 41.64
CA ALA A 802 42.54 72.10 42.67
C ALA A 802 44.01 71.92 42.29
N GLU A 803 44.82 72.87 42.73
CA GLU A 803 46.20 73.14 42.34
C GLU A 803 47.27 72.17 42.94
N VAL A 804 48.46 72.32 42.34
CA VAL A 804 49.83 72.25 42.91
C VAL A 804 50.67 71.03 42.54
N GLY A 805 51.76 71.30 41.80
CA GLY A 805 52.94 70.44 41.70
C GLY A 805 53.77 70.67 40.44
N ILE A 806 54.57 71.74 40.41
CA ILE A 806 55.53 72.06 39.33
C ILE A 806 56.75 71.14 39.39
N SER A 807 57.14 70.53 38.28
CA SER A 807 58.57 70.35 37.91
C SER A 807 58.75 70.12 36.39
N SER A 808 59.63 70.93 35.83
CA SER A 808 60.04 71.12 34.43
C SER A 808 60.80 69.97 33.76
N SER A 809 60.59 69.74 32.45
CA SER A 809 61.61 70.00 31.38
C SER A 809 61.25 69.36 30.01
N SER A 810 61.16 70.23 29.00
CA SER A 810 61.56 70.10 27.57
C SER A 810 61.35 68.83 26.72
N ASP A 811 60.81 69.12 25.53
CA ASP A 811 61.09 68.55 24.19
C ASP A 811 60.59 67.16 23.79
N GLY A 812 59.88 67.14 22.65
CA GLY A 812 59.68 65.93 21.85
C GLY A 812 58.43 65.91 20.98
N LEU A 813 58.39 66.74 19.92
CA LEU A 813 57.61 66.41 18.73
C LEU A 813 58.09 65.06 18.18
N SER A 814 57.20 64.08 18.04
CA SER A 814 57.32 63.13 16.93
C SER A 814 55.94 62.60 16.51
N LEU A 815 55.49 63.11 15.37
CA LEU A 815 54.75 62.29 14.41
C LEU A 815 55.47 60.93 14.27
N ASN A 816 54.71 59.83 14.28
CA ASN A 816 54.83 58.85 13.21
C ASN A 816 53.53 58.08 13.04
N ARG A 817 52.88 58.39 11.91
CA ARG A 817 51.96 57.53 11.17
C ARG A 817 52.66 56.22 10.79
N THR A 818 51.88 55.14 10.77
CA THR A 818 51.82 54.16 9.67
C THR A 818 50.52 53.38 9.87
N THR A 819 49.38 53.73 9.25
CA THR A 819 48.98 53.32 7.89
C THR A 819 49.69 52.07 7.39
N ALA A 820 49.08 50.91 7.59
CA ALA A 820 48.96 49.85 6.60
C ALA A 820 48.10 48.71 7.16
N ARG A 821 46.89 48.54 6.62
CA ARG A 821 46.52 47.34 5.85
C ARG A 821 45.16 47.58 5.20
N LEU A 822 45.26 47.78 3.89
CA LEU A 822 44.25 47.46 2.88
C LEU A 822 43.88 45.99 2.97
#